data_AF-A0KZL3-F1
#
_entry.id   AF-A0KZL3-F1
#
_cell.length_a   1.000
_cell.length_b   1.000
_cell.length_c   1.000
_cell.angle_alpha   90.00
_cell.angle_beta   90.00
_cell.angle_gamma   90.00
#
_symmetry.space_group_name_H-M   'P 1'
#
loop_
_entity.id
_entity.type
_entity.pdbx_description
1 polymer ?
#
loop_
_entity_poly.entity_id
_entity_poly.type
_entity_poly.pdbx_seq_one_letter_code
_entity_poly.pdbx_strand_id
1 'polypeptide(L)'
;MQKPQPLNQTREQITHLDNELLSLLAERRRLSLEVARSKEVDVRPIRDTQREKELLARLVTAGREKGLDAHYVISLYQSIIEDSVLNQQAYLHGRANPETQKQQYCIAYLGARGSYSYLAASRYCQRRQVEMLDLGCQSFDEIVQAVESGHADYGFLPIENTSSGSINEVYDVLQHTSLSIVGETTIEVSHCLLGKPGSKLSDIKTVYAHPQPISQCSRYLSQHKDLRLEYCSSSAEAMEKVNQSADNSAAAIGSTEGGALYQLESIESGLANQKINQSRFIVVARKAVAVPEQLPAKTTLIMATGQKAGALVEALLVLKAHQLNMSKLESRPIPGTPWEEMFYLDIDANISSEAMQQGLKQLERITRFIKVLGCYPCETVKPTQLSNSQLLIEPSTSKAQVISTVSLDPSPYRFSKAYKAQASEIHCGPFTIGAGHIGAIAKITLSKSLLQLESSQAALSAFERRVKQLKEAGFQAVILDGCHSLVSAEAIIPKLRQTLHQYDLLCVIAIEQATDMPLATGHADMLFLTGKQMFNQALLAQAGTLPIPLFLERNDMASYEEFMAATEAILSQGNQQLILCDSGIRTYNNANLPTLDLASLIQIKANSHLPIVINPCYAISEDTLPLQTQGIKQLKADGLVLNCSLEEDKAHDALALMAEVVRELYR
;
A
#
# COMPACT_ATOMS: atom_id res chain seq x y z
N MET A 1 -18.03 47.08 -17.02
CA MET A 1 -18.32 45.63 -16.89
C MET A 1 -19.61 45.34 -17.63
N GLN A 2 -19.59 44.49 -18.65
CA GLN A 2 -20.82 44.03 -19.30
C GLN A 2 -21.64 43.21 -18.30
N LYS A 3 -22.97 43.37 -18.29
CA LYS A 3 -23.86 42.56 -17.46
C LYS A 3 -23.66 41.07 -17.82
N PRO A 4 -23.47 40.18 -16.83
CA PRO A 4 -23.35 38.75 -17.09
C PRO A 4 -24.63 38.22 -17.75
N GLN A 5 -24.48 37.20 -18.60
CA GLN A 5 -25.61 36.57 -19.28
C GLN A 5 -26.65 36.03 -18.28
N PRO A 6 -27.94 35.97 -18.65
CA PRO A 6 -28.97 35.38 -17.81
C PRO A 6 -28.67 33.91 -17.49
N LEU A 7 -28.73 33.56 -16.21
CA LEU A 7 -28.40 32.23 -15.68
C LEU A 7 -29.02 31.06 -16.45
N ASN A 8 -30.28 31.21 -16.90
CA ASN A 8 -31.00 30.16 -17.62
C ASN A 8 -30.43 29.91 -19.02
N GLN A 9 -29.98 30.94 -19.73
CA GLN A 9 -29.39 30.79 -21.07
C GLN A 9 -28.03 30.07 -20.99
N THR A 10 -27.21 30.41 -20.00
CA THR A 10 -25.94 29.70 -19.77
C THR A 10 -26.17 28.23 -19.39
N ARG A 11 -27.20 27.92 -18.59
CA ARG A 11 -27.56 26.53 -18.26
C ARG A 11 -28.01 25.73 -19.48
N GLU A 12 -28.83 26.31 -20.36
CA GLU A 12 -29.25 25.68 -21.61
C GLU A 12 -28.06 25.38 -22.53
N GLN A 13 -27.09 26.31 -22.62
CA GLN A 13 -25.85 26.09 -23.38
C GLN A 13 -25.00 24.95 -22.79
N ILE A 14 -24.91 24.85 -21.46
CA ILE A 14 -24.23 23.74 -20.79
C ILE A 14 -24.94 22.42 -21.11
N THR A 15 -26.27 22.36 -20.98
CA THR A 15 -27.05 21.15 -21.32
C THR A 15 -26.88 20.74 -22.78
N HIS A 16 -26.79 21.68 -23.71
CA HIS A 16 -26.49 21.38 -25.11
C HIS A 16 -25.10 20.75 -25.27
N LEU A 17 -24.07 21.34 -24.66
CA LEU A 17 -22.70 20.81 -24.68
C LEU A 17 -22.61 19.41 -24.04
N ASP A 18 -23.34 19.17 -22.94
CA ASP A 18 -23.38 17.86 -22.29
C ASP A 18 -23.93 16.78 -23.23
N ASN A 19 -24.99 17.09 -24.01
CA ASN A 19 -25.54 16.17 -25.00
C ASN A 19 -24.57 15.90 -26.17
N GLU A 20 -23.81 16.90 -26.61
CA GLU A 20 -22.76 16.72 -27.61
C GLU A 20 -21.62 15.83 -27.09
N LEU A 21 -21.20 16.03 -25.84
CA LEU A 21 -20.19 15.18 -25.20
C LEU A 21 -20.65 13.71 -25.11
N LEU A 22 -21.91 13.48 -24.71
CA LEU A 22 -22.48 12.14 -24.69
C LEU A 22 -22.47 11.48 -26.09
N SER A 23 -22.79 12.26 -27.13
CA SER A 23 -22.77 11.77 -28.52
C SER A 23 -21.35 11.42 -28.98
N LEU A 24 -20.35 12.25 -28.65
CA LEU A 24 -18.94 12.00 -28.97
C LEU A 24 -18.39 10.78 -28.22
N LEU A 25 -18.75 10.59 -26.96
CA LEU A 25 -18.37 9.42 -26.16
C LEU A 25 -18.97 8.13 -26.74
N ALA A 26 -20.24 8.16 -27.15
CA ALA A 26 -20.89 7.04 -27.81
C ALA A 26 -20.20 6.65 -29.13
N GLU A 27 -19.87 7.65 -29.97
CA GLU A 27 -19.16 7.41 -31.22
C GLU A 27 -17.74 6.86 -30.99
N ARG A 28 -17.02 7.40 -30.00
CA ARG A 28 -15.72 6.86 -29.59
C ARG A 28 -15.82 5.40 -29.13
N ARG A 29 -16.85 5.05 -28.38
CA ARG A 29 -17.13 3.67 -27.95
C ARG A 29 -17.35 2.75 -29.16
N ARG A 30 -18.09 3.21 -30.17
CA ARG A 30 -18.29 2.48 -31.44
C ARG A 30 -16.96 2.21 -32.16
N LEU A 31 -16.11 3.23 -32.30
CA LEU A 31 -14.77 3.10 -32.91
C LEU A 31 -13.85 2.16 -32.10
N SER A 32 -13.95 2.18 -30.78
CA SER A 32 -13.19 1.25 -29.92
C SER A 32 -13.56 -0.22 -30.20
N LEU A 33 -14.81 -0.52 -30.55
CA LEU A 33 -15.21 -1.87 -30.94
C LEU A 33 -14.68 -2.27 -32.31
N GLU A 34 -14.57 -1.33 -33.25
CA GLU A 34 -13.91 -1.58 -34.54
C GLU A 34 -12.42 -1.88 -34.36
N VAL A 35 -11.74 -1.21 -33.42
CA VAL A 35 -10.37 -1.57 -33.03
C VAL A 35 -10.29 -3.00 -32.50
N ALA A 36 -11.26 -3.43 -31.67
CA ALA A 36 -11.33 -4.82 -31.21
C ALA A 36 -11.45 -5.82 -32.38
N ARG A 37 -12.32 -5.53 -33.36
CA ARG A 37 -12.48 -6.36 -34.58
C ARG A 37 -11.19 -6.43 -35.40
N SER A 38 -10.45 -5.33 -35.50
CA SER A 38 -9.16 -5.31 -36.19
C SER A 38 -8.11 -6.16 -35.45
N LYS A 39 -8.06 -6.07 -34.11
CA LYS A 39 -7.17 -6.87 -33.26
C LYS A 39 -7.52 -8.36 -33.17
N GLU A 40 -8.74 -8.73 -33.56
CA GLU A 40 -9.14 -10.12 -33.73
C GLU A 40 -8.44 -10.76 -34.95
N VAL A 41 -8.25 -9.98 -36.02
CA VAL A 41 -7.56 -10.43 -37.24
C VAL A 41 -6.04 -10.34 -37.09
N ASP A 42 -5.53 -9.21 -36.57
CA ASP A 42 -4.11 -9.00 -36.26
C ASP A 42 -3.91 -9.12 -34.74
N VAL A 43 -3.49 -10.31 -34.30
CA VAL A 43 -3.36 -10.69 -32.89
C VAL A 43 -2.40 -9.75 -32.15
N ARG A 44 -2.97 -8.75 -31.47
CA ARG A 44 -2.25 -7.78 -30.65
C ARG A 44 -2.92 -7.61 -29.29
N PRO A 45 -2.16 -7.25 -28.25
CA PRO A 45 -2.73 -6.94 -26.94
C PRO A 45 -3.85 -5.90 -27.05
N ILE A 46 -4.97 -6.11 -26.34
CA ILE A 46 -6.05 -5.11 -26.28
C ILE A 46 -5.51 -3.79 -25.74
N ARG A 47 -4.62 -3.87 -24.76
CA ARG A 47 -4.03 -2.72 -24.11
C ARG A 47 -2.60 -2.51 -24.57
N ASP A 48 -2.32 -1.31 -25.08
CA ASP A 48 -1.01 -0.88 -25.53
C ASP A 48 -0.56 0.27 -24.62
N THR A 49 0.24 -0.06 -23.62
CA THR A 49 0.66 0.90 -22.58
C THR A 49 1.52 2.01 -23.15
N GLN A 50 2.33 1.73 -24.17
CA GLN A 50 3.17 2.72 -24.82
C GLN A 50 2.31 3.72 -25.60
N ARG A 51 1.38 3.22 -26.42
CA ARG A 51 0.43 4.06 -27.15
C ARG A 51 -0.49 4.87 -26.23
N GLU A 52 -0.90 4.30 -25.09
CA GLU A 52 -1.67 5.02 -24.07
C GLU A 52 -0.87 6.17 -23.45
N LYS A 53 0.41 5.98 -23.12
CA LYS A 53 1.28 7.05 -22.62
C LYS A 53 1.40 8.19 -23.63
N GLU A 54 1.64 7.86 -24.89
CA GLU A 54 1.75 8.84 -25.98
C GLU A 54 0.44 9.60 -26.21
N LEU A 55 -0.70 8.90 -26.16
CA LEU A 55 -2.03 9.49 -26.25
C LEU A 55 -2.28 10.48 -25.11
N LEU A 56 -2.07 10.06 -23.86
CA LEU A 56 -2.30 10.90 -22.68
C LEU A 56 -1.38 12.12 -22.69
N ALA A 57 -0.10 11.96 -23.01
CA ALA A 57 0.83 13.08 -23.12
C ALA A 57 0.36 14.11 -24.16
N ARG A 58 -0.06 13.66 -25.34
CA ARG A 58 -0.61 14.53 -26.39
C ARG A 58 -1.90 15.24 -25.96
N LEU A 59 -2.79 14.55 -25.26
CA LEU A 59 -4.05 15.11 -24.75
C LEU A 59 -3.81 16.14 -23.64
N VAL A 60 -2.82 15.93 -22.77
CA VAL A 60 -2.42 16.91 -21.75
C VAL A 60 -1.92 18.19 -22.42
N THR A 61 -1.08 18.09 -23.45
CA THR A 61 -0.62 19.26 -24.21
C THR A 61 -1.78 20.01 -24.85
N ALA A 62 -2.67 19.30 -25.56
CA ALA A 62 -3.84 19.92 -26.20
C ALA A 62 -4.86 20.50 -25.21
N GLY A 63 -5.02 19.85 -24.04
CA GLY A 63 -5.88 20.33 -22.96
C GLY A 63 -5.35 21.63 -22.34
N ARG A 64 -4.03 21.72 -22.15
CA ARG A 64 -3.37 22.94 -21.65
C ARG A 64 -3.56 24.14 -22.56
N GLU A 65 -3.45 23.96 -23.88
CA GLU A 65 -3.74 25.03 -24.86
C GLU A 65 -5.17 25.57 -24.76
N LYS A 66 -6.09 24.77 -24.22
CA LYS A 66 -7.51 25.11 -24.00
C LYS A 66 -7.82 25.56 -22.56
N GLY A 67 -6.81 25.70 -21.70
CA GLY A 67 -6.97 26.12 -20.31
C GLY A 67 -7.47 25.03 -19.36
N LEU A 68 -7.36 23.74 -19.73
CA LEU A 68 -7.71 22.62 -18.86
C LEU A 68 -6.50 22.15 -18.04
N ASP A 69 -6.75 21.81 -16.78
CA ASP A 69 -5.74 21.24 -15.88
C ASP A 69 -5.30 19.83 -16.34
N ALA A 70 -4.01 19.53 -16.16
CA ALA A 70 -3.43 18.27 -16.60
C ALA A 70 -3.96 17.06 -15.82
N HIS A 71 -4.14 17.17 -14.49
CA HIS A 71 -4.67 16.07 -13.68
C HIS A 71 -6.12 15.79 -14.05
N TYR A 72 -6.92 16.83 -14.28
CA TYR A 72 -8.29 16.70 -14.76
C TYR A 72 -8.36 15.97 -16.11
N VAL A 73 -7.54 16.36 -17.10
CA VAL A 73 -7.49 15.70 -18.42
C VAL A 73 -7.07 14.23 -18.28
N ILE A 74 -6.05 13.94 -17.47
CA ILE A 74 -5.57 12.58 -17.26
C ILE A 74 -6.66 11.71 -16.64
N SER A 75 -7.29 12.17 -15.55
CA SER A 75 -8.34 11.42 -14.87
C SER A 75 -9.50 11.11 -15.81
N LEU A 76 -9.99 12.11 -16.55
CA LEU A 76 -11.09 11.94 -17.50
C LEU A 76 -10.74 10.93 -18.61
N TYR A 77 -9.57 11.09 -19.26
CA TYR A 77 -9.20 10.23 -20.37
C TYR A 77 -8.76 8.83 -19.94
N GLN A 78 -8.24 8.66 -18.72
CA GLN A 78 -8.02 7.34 -18.14
C GLN A 78 -9.34 6.58 -18.00
N SER A 79 -10.38 7.19 -17.41
CA SER A 79 -11.70 6.56 -17.31
C SER A 79 -12.30 6.22 -18.68
N ILE A 80 -12.13 7.10 -19.68
CA ILE A 80 -12.58 6.86 -21.06
C ILE A 80 -11.82 5.69 -21.73
N ILE A 81 -10.50 5.59 -21.50
CA ILE A 81 -9.66 4.49 -22.02
C ILE A 81 -10.02 3.19 -21.32
N GLU A 82 -10.23 3.21 -20.01
CA GLU A 82 -10.65 2.05 -19.22
C GLU A 82 -11.98 1.50 -19.72
N ASP A 83 -13.00 2.34 -19.93
CA ASP A 83 -14.27 1.91 -20.54
C ASP A 83 -14.05 1.26 -21.91
N SER A 84 -13.15 1.80 -22.72
CA SER A 84 -12.84 1.26 -24.05
C SER A 84 -12.15 -0.10 -23.99
N VAL A 85 -11.20 -0.28 -23.07
CA VAL A 85 -10.53 -1.56 -22.84
C VAL A 85 -11.55 -2.59 -22.37
N LEU A 86 -12.36 -2.25 -21.36
CA LEU A 86 -13.39 -3.15 -20.82
C LEU A 86 -14.40 -3.58 -21.89
N ASN A 87 -14.86 -2.65 -22.73
CA ASN A 87 -15.76 -2.96 -23.84
C ASN A 87 -15.12 -3.89 -24.89
N GLN A 88 -13.84 -3.67 -25.23
CA GLN A 88 -13.10 -4.56 -26.13
C GLN A 88 -12.90 -5.96 -25.52
N GLN A 89 -12.59 -6.03 -24.22
CA GLN A 89 -12.46 -7.30 -23.50
C GLN A 89 -13.78 -8.07 -23.50
N ALA A 90 -14.90 -7.40 -23.19
CA ALA A 90 -16.22 -8.00 -23.19
C ALA A 90 -16.60 -8.53 -24.60
N TYR A 91 -16.27 -7.80 -25.65
CA TYR A 91 -16.50 -8.22 -27.04
C TYR A 91 -15.74 -9.50 -27.40
N LEU A 92 -14.41 -9.54 -27.18
CA LEU A 92 -13.61 -10.71 -27.51
C LEU A 92 -13.97 -11.92 -26.64
N HIS A 93 -14.23 -11.70 -25.35
CA HIS A 93 -14.66 -12.76 -24.43
C HIS A 93 -16.00 -13.37 -24.86
N GLY A 94 -16.97 -12.53 -25.26
CA GLY A 94 -18.26 -12.98 -25.76
C GLY A 94 -18.15 -13.80 -27.05
N ARG A 95 -17.25 -13.41 -27.97
CA ARG A 95 -16.99 -14.17 -29.19
C ARG A 95 -16.28 -15.50 -28.97
N ALA A 96 -15.34 -15.54 -28.02
CA ALA A 96 -14.64 -16.78 -27.64
C ALA A 96 -15.56 -17.78 -26.92
N ASN A 97 -16.66 -17.30 -26.34
CA ASN A 97 -17.61 -18.11 -25.58
C ASN A 97 -19.07 -17.83 -26.02
N PRO A 98 -19.46 -18.22 -27.25
CA PRO A 98 -20.79 -17.91 -27.79
C PRO A 98 -21.91 -18.66 -27.06
N GLU A 99 -21.63 -19.86 -26.53
CA GLU A 99 -22.61 -20.68 -25.82
C GLU A 99 -23.00 -20.13 -24.44
N THR A 100 -22.20 -19.23 -23.86
CA THR A 100 -22.49 -18.66 -22.55
C THR A 100 -23.29 -17.37 -22.61
N GLN A 101 -23.49 -16.73 -23.77
CA GLN A 101 -24.24 -15.46 -23.87
C GLN A 101 -25.74 -15.66 -23.62
N LYS A 102 -26.17 -15.38 -22.37
CA LYS A 102 -27.58 -15.26 -21.99
C LYS A 102 -27.91 -13.79 -21.76
N GLN A 103 -29.17 -13.40 -21.98
CA GLN A 103 -29.65 -12.06 -21.62
C GLN A 103 -29.80 -11.89 -20.10
N GLN A 104 -30.01 -12.99 -19.39
CA GLN A 104 -30.20 -13.07 -17.95
C GLN A 104 -29.33 -14.18 -17.36
N TYR A 105 -28.71 -13.92 -16.21
CA TYR A 105 -28.01 -14.94 -15.43
C TYR A 105 -28.55 -15.01 -14.00
N CYS A 106 -28.72 -16.24 -13.50
CA CYS A 106 -28.96 -16.48 -12.08
C CYS A 106 -27.64 -16.47 -11.32
N ILE A 107 -27.50 -15.61 -10.32
CA ILE A 107 -26.25 -15.42 -9.57
C ILE A 107 -26.47 -15.71 -8.08
N ALA A 108 -25.77 -16.74 -7.60
CA ALA A 108 -25.68 -17.09 -6.20
C ALA A 108 -24.63 -16.23 -5.49
N TYR A 109 -24.97 -15.63 -4.36
CA TYR A 109 -24.06 -14.83 -3.53
C TYR A 109 -24.40 -14.94 -2.04
N LEU A 110 -23.46 -14.58 -1.18
CA LEU A 110 -23.68 -14.67 0.28
C LEU A 110 -24.52 -13.49 0.80
N GLY A 111 -25.59 -13.82 1.53
CA GLY A 111 -26.46 -12.89 2.23
C GLY A 111 -27.60 -12.33 1.37
N ALA A 112 -28.19 -11.22 1.84
CA ALA A 112 -29.34 -10.58 1.20
C ALA A 112 -28.93 -9.36 0.34
N ARG A 113 -29.91 -8.75 -0.34
CA ARG A 113 -29.71 -7.52 -1.14
C ARG A 113 -29.07 -6.42 -0.29
N GLY A 114 -28.17 -5.64 -0.88
CA GLY A 114 -27.40 -4.61 -0.19
C GLY A 114 -26.18 -5.13 0.59
N SER A 115 -25.94 -6.44 0.64
CA SER A 115 -24.63 -6.97 1.03
C SER A 115 -23.56 -6.57 0.01
N TYR A 116 -22.30 -6.55 0.44
CA TYR A 116 -21.17 -6.31 -0.47
C TYR A 116 -21.10 -7.37 -1.58
N SER A 117 -21.48 -8.62 -1.30
CA SER A 117 -21.55 -9.69 -2.31
C SER A 117 -22.60 -9.41 -3.38
N TYR A 118 -23.78 -8.90 -3.00
CA TYR A 118 -24.82 -8.47 -3.95
C TYR A 118 -24.32 -7.32 -4.83
N LEU A 119 -23.67 -6.31 -4.23
CA LEU A 119 -23.15 -5.17 -4.97
C LEU A 119 -22.05 -5.57 -5.96
N ALA A 120 -21.16 -6.49 -5.58
CA ALA A 120 -20.16 -7.07 -6.48
C ALA A 120 -20.82 -7.78 -7.67
N ALA A 121 -21.80 -8.64 -7.42
CA ALA A 121 -22.54 -9.36 -8.46
C ALA A 121 -23.30 -8.42 -9.41
N SER A 122 -23.99 -7.42 -8.85
CA SER A 122 -24.74 -6.43 -9.63
C SER A 122 -23.83 -5.60 -10.54
N ARG A 123 -22.72 -5.08 -10.01
CA ARG A 123 -21.72 -4.34 -10.81
C ARG A 123 -21.11 -5.20 -11.91
N TYR A 124 -20.81 -6.47 -11.62
CA TYR A 124 -20.28 -7.40 -12.62
C TYR A 124 -21.25 -7.65 -13.77
N CYS A 125 -22.56 -7.71 -13.50
CA CYS A 125 -23.62 -7.86 -14.50
C CYS A 125 -23.85 -6.58 -15.32
N GLN A 126 -23.94 -5.44 -14.64
CA GLN A 126 -24.11 -4.13 -15.29
C GLN A 126 -22.99 -3.86 -16.29
N ARG A 127 -21.74 -4.17 -15.93
CA ARG A 127 -20.57 -4.06 -16.82
C ARG A 127 -20.69 -4.91 -18.08
N ARG A 128 -21.31 -6.09 -17.98
CA ARG A 128 -21.55 -7.00 -19.10
C ARG A 128 -22.86 -6.75 -19.84
N GLN A 129 -23.64 -5.76 -19.40
CA GLN A 129 -24.96 -5.42 -19.94
C GLN A 129 -25.92 -6.61 -19.94
N VAL A 130 -25.90 -7.37 -18.85
CA VAL A 130 -26.75 -8.55 -18.64
C VAL A 130 -27.58 -8.36 -17.39
N GLU A 131 -28.80 -8.87 -17.41
CA GLU A 131 -29.71 -8.78 -16.28
C GLU A 131 -29.38 -9.86 -15.24
N MET A 132 -29.38 -9.46 -13.96
CA MET A 132 -29.09 -10.34 -12.83
C MET A 132 -30.39 -10.83 -12.20
N LEU A 133 -30.55 -12.15 -12.12
CA LEU A 133 -31.50 -12.80 -11.24
C LEU A 133 -30.75 -13.15 -9.94
N ASP A 134 -31.14 -12.55 -8.84
CA ASP A 134 -30.44 -12.67 -7.56
C ASP A 134 -30.87 -13.93 -6.79
N LEU A 135 -29.87 -14.71 -6.34
CA LEU A 135 -30.06 -15.84 -5.43
C LEU A 135 -29.19 -15.64 -4.19
N GLY A 136 -29.81 -15.18 -3.10
CA GLY A 136 -29.14 -15.01 -1.81
C GLY A 136 -29.02 -16.34 -1.06
N CYS A 137 -27.79 -16.74 -0.74
CA CYS A 137 -27.48 -17.96 0.02
C CYS A 137 -27.01 -17.62 1.44
N GLN A 138 -27.14 -18.59 2.36
CA GLN A 138 -26.74 -18.46 3.77
C GLN A 138 -25.31 -18.91 4.04
N SER A 139 -24.71 -19.73 3.16
CA SER A 139 -23.32 -20.18 3.29
C SER A 139 -22.62 -20.29 1.94
N PHE A 140 -21.28 -20.37 1.96
CA PHE A 140 -20.49 -20.59 0.74
C PHE A 140 -20.73 -21.97 0.12
N ASP A 141 -20.96 -23.00 0.93
CA ASP A 141 -21.36 -24.33 0.45
C ASP A 141 -22.66 -24.28 -0.35
N GLU A 142 -23.66 -23.53 0.13
CA GLU A 142 -24.95 -23.38 -0.56
C GLU A 142 -24.78 -22.67 -1.92
N ILE A 143 -23.89 -21.68 -2.02
CA ILE A 143 -23.54 -21.04 -3.30
C ILE A 143 -22.96 -22.06 -4.27
N VAL A 144 -21.97 -22.85 -3.82
CA VAL A 144 -21.32 -23.84 -4.67
C VAL A 144 -22.30 -24.92 -5.10
N GLN A 145 -23.13 -25.43 -4.18
CA GLN A 145 -24.17 -26.41 -4.51
C GLN A 145 -25.21 -25.86 -5.49
N ALA A 146 -25.64 -24.60 -5.34
CA ALA A 146 -26.59 -23.96 -6.25
C ALA A 146 -26.03 -23.88 -7.69
N VAL A 147 -24.73 -23.58 -7.82
CA VAL A 147 -24.06 -23.54 -9.13
C VAL A 147 -23.81 -24.95 -9.66
N GLU A 148 -23.37 -25.91 -8.85
CA GLU A 148 -23.13 -27.29 -9.30
C GLU A 148 -24.41 -27.97 -9.78
N SER A 149 -25.54 -27.73 -9.09
CA SER A 149 -26.84 -28.32 -9.39
C SER A 149 -27.60 -27.66 -10.54
N GLY A 150 -27.16 -26.51 -11.04
CA GLY A 150 -27.85 -25.80 -12.12
C GLY A 150 -28.85 -24.73 -11.70
N HIS A 151 -29.10 -24.55 -10.40
CA HIS A 151 -30.01 -23.51 -9.89
C HIS A 151 -29.47 -22.09 -10.10
N ALA A 152 -28.14 -21.94 -10.08
CA ALA A 152 -27.45 -20.71 -10.45
C ALA A 152 -26.52 -20.94 -11.66
N ASP A 153 -26.33 -19.91 -12.47
CA ASP A 153 -25.35 -19.90 -13.56
C ASP A 153 -23.95 -19.56 -13.04
N TYR A 154 -23.88 -18.60 -12.10
CA TYR A 154 -22.64 -18.14 -11.49
C TYR A 154 -22.73 -18.09 -9.97
N GLY A 155 -21.61 -18.33 -9.31
CA GLY A 155 -21.43 -18.12 -7.87
C GLY A 155 -20.41 -17.02 -7.60
N PHE A 156 -20.71 -16.11 -6.68
CA PHE A 156 -19.82 -15.05 -6.24
C PHE A 156 -19.25 -15.38 -4.87
N LEU A 157 -17.94 -15.58 -4.81
CA LEU A 157 -17.23 -15.95 -3.58
C LEU A 157 -16.18 -14.89 -3.25
N PRO A 158 -16.23 -14.23 -2.08
CA PRO A 158 -15.20 -13.31 -1.63
C PRO A 158 -13.96 -14.11 -1.19
N ILE A 159 -12.80 -13.89 -1.83
CA ILE A 159 -11.61 -14.70 -1.58
C ILE A 159 -10.61 -14.02 -0.63
N GLU A 160 -10.56 -12.69 -0.65
CA GLU A 160 -9.69 -11.89 0.21
C GLU A 160 -10.22 -10.47 0.41
N ASN A 161 -9.85 -9.87 1.53
CA ASN A 161 -10.12 -8.47 1.84
C ASN A 161 -8.85 -7.79 2.37
N THR A 162 -8.56 -6.57 1.93
CA THR A 162 -7.31 -5.88 2.29
C THR A 162 -7.19 -5.57 3.79
N SER A 163 -8.30 -5.49 4.51
CA SER A 163 -8.29 -5.24 5.96
C SER A 163 -8.29 -6.53 6.79
N SER A 164 -8.91 -7.62 6.31
CA SER A 164 -9.13 -8.84 7.11
C SER A 164 -8.41 -10.09 6.58
N GLY A 165 -7.71 -9.98 5.45
CA GLY A 165 -6.94 -11.06 4.85
C GLY A 165 -7.80 -12.04 4.05
N SER A 166 -7.30 -13.26 3.92
CA SER A 166 -7.92 -14.37 3.17
C SER A 166 -9.17 -14.91 3.87
N ILE A 167 -10.21 -15.22 3.10
CA ILE A 167 -11.47 -15.77 3.62
C ILE A 167 -11.40 -17.30 3.53
N ASN A 168 -10.93 -17.91 4.62
CA ASN A 168 -10.58 -19.33 4.69
C ASN A 168 -11.70 -20.28 4.24
N GLU A 169 -12.95 -20.02 4.63
CA GLU A 169 -14.09 -20.87 4.27
C GLU A 169 -14.26 -21.00 2.75
N VAL A 170 -13.96 -19.96 1.98
CA VAL A 170 -14.03 -20.02 0.52
C VAL A 170 -12.96 -20.95 -0.06
N TYR A 171 -11.73 -20.93 0.47
CA TYR A 171 -10.69 -21.87 0.04
C TYR A 171 -11.10 -23.32 0.34
N ASP A 172 -11.65 -23.55 1.52
CA ASP A 172 -12.04 -24.90 1.95
C ASP A 172 -13.13 -25.47 1.02
N VAL A 173 -14.11 -24.66 0.59
CA VAL A 173 -15.13 -25.08 -0.38
C VAL A 173 -14.54 -25.27 -1.79
N LEU A 174 -13.59 -24.41 -2.21
CA LEU A 174 -12.93 -24.54 -3.52
C LEU A 174 -12.09 -25.83 -3.66
N GLN A 175 -11.66 -26.43 -2.56
CA GLN A 175 -10.92 -27.69 -2.59
C GLN A 175 -11.76 -28.84 -3.17
N HIS A 176 -13.05 -28.86 -2.88
CA HIS A 176 -13.95 -29.98 -3.17
C HIS A 176 -14.84 -29.74 -4.39
N THR A 177 -14.91 -28.51 -4.90
CA THR A 177 -15.81 -28.16 -5.99
C THR A 177 -15.34 -28.69 -7.36
N SER A 178 -16.30 -28.98 -8.21
CA SER A 178 -16.13 -29.25 -9.65
C SER A 178 -16.17 -27.97 -10.51
N LEU A 179 -16.46 -26.82 -9.90
CA LEU A 179 -16.60 -25.55 -10.60
C LEU A 179 -15.26 -25.00 -11.08
N SER A 180 -15.34 -24.17 -12.12
CA SER A 180 -14.23 -23.41 -12.66
C SER A 180 -14.35 -21.92 -12.32
N ILE A 181 -13.25 -21.26 -11.99
CA ILE A 181 -13.18 -19.81 -11.86
C ILE A 181 -13.17 -19.20 -13.26
N VAL A 182 -14.16 -18.35 -13.54
CA VAL A 182 -14.42 -17.74 -14.85
C VAL A 182 -14.29 -16.22 -14.86
N GLY A 183 -14.05 -15.62 -13.69
CA GLY A 183 -13.85 -14.18 -13.56
C GLY A 183 -13.43 -13.81 -12.15
N GLU A 184 -13.04 -12.55 -12.00
CA GLU A 184 -12.85 -11.91 -10.71
C GLU A 184 -13.51 -10.54 -10.71
N THR A 185 -13.84 -10.04 -9.53
CA THR A 185 -14.16 -8.62 -9.37
C THR A 185 -13.70 -8.05 -8.05
N THR A 186 -13.34 -6.77 -8.04
CA THR A 186 -12.96 -6.07 -6.81
C THR A 186 -13.93 -4.93 -6.54
N ILE A 187 -14.39 -4.85 -5.29
CA ILE A 187 -15.20 -3.75 -4.81
C ILE A 187 -14.54 -3.06 -3.62
N GLU A 188 -14.67 -1.74 -3.60
CA GLU A 188 -14.28 -0.94 -2.44
C GLU A 188 -15.34 -1.08 -1.33
N VAL A 189 -14.86 -1.33 -0.12
CA VAL A 189 -15.65 -1.49 1.09
C VAL A 189 -15.60 -0.17 1.86
N SER A 190 -16.54 0.72 1.54
CA SER A 190 -16.69 2.01 2.21
C SER A 190 -17.86 1.96 3.18
N HIS A 191 -17.53 1.87 4.48
CA HIS A 191 -18.52 1.88 5.55
C HIS A 191 -19.03 3.30 5.81
N CYS A 192 -20.35 3.43 5.77
CA CYS A 192 -21.11 4.64 6.03
C CYS A 192 -22.06 4.40 7.21
N LEU A 193 -22.36 5.46 7.96
CA LEU A 193 -23.43 5.47 8.94
C LEU A 193 -24.74 5.78 8.22
N LEU A 194 -25.63 4.80 8.16
CA LEU A 194 -26.88 4.85 7.41
C LEU A 194 -28.05 5.08 8.35
N GLY A 195 -28.88 6.07 8.07
CA GLY A 195 -30.11 6.34 8.82
C GLY A 195 -31.28 6.66 7.90
N LYS A 196 -32.44 6.94 8.50
CA LYS A 196 -33.62 7.36 7.73
C LYS A 196 -33.38 8.73 7.08
N PRO A 197 -34.06 9.05 5.97
CA PRO A 197 -33.93 10.35 5.32
C PRO A 197 -34.17 11.49 6.32
N GLY A 198 -33.22 12.43 6.38
CA GLY A 198 -33.25 13.56 7.32
C GLY A 198 -32.79 13.27 8.76
N SER A 199 -32.40 12.05 9.10
CA SER A 199 -31.74 11.74 10.38
C SER A 199 -30.42 12.51 10.53
N LYS A 200 -30.13 13.05 11.72
CA LYS A 200 -28.84 13.64 12.05
C LYS A 200 -28.07 12.75 13.01
N LEU A 201 -26.74 12.87 13.02
CA LEU A 201 -25.88 12.15 13.96
C LEU A 201 -26.28 12.36 15.42
N SER A 202 -26.76 13.57 15.78
CA SER A 202 -27.26 13.90 17.11
C SER A 202 -28.47 13.08 17.57
N ASP A 203 -29.23 12.53 16.62
CA ASP A 203 -30.47 11.83 16.90
C ASP A 203 -30.22 10.34 17.15
N ILE A 204 -29.05 9.84 16.74
CA ILE A 204 -28.69 8.42 16.77
C ILE A 204 -28.30 7.98 18.19
N LYS A 205 -28.92 6.89 18.64
CA LYS A 205 -28.65 6.25 19.93
C LYS A 205 -28.23 4.79 19.79
N THR A 206 -28.71 4.10 18.75
CA THR A 206 -28.40 2.69 18.52
C THR A 206 -27.82 2.50 17.13
N VAL A 207 -26.71 1.77 17.03
CA VAL A 207 -26.06 1.42 15.77
C VAL A 207 -26.08 -0.09 15.60
N TYR A 208 -26.75 -0.55 14.54
CA TYR A 208 -26.82 -1.96 14.14
C TYR A 208 -25.70 -2.27 13.13
N ALA A 209 -24.94 -3.33 13.36
CA ALA A 209 -23.92 -3.77 12.41
C ALA A 209 -23.46 -5.19 12.66
N HIS A 210 -22.87 -5.81 11.63
CA HIS A 210 -22.14 -7.05 11.81
C HIS A 210 -20.85 -6.80 12.64
N PRO A 211 -20.37 -7.77 13.45
CA PRO A 211 -19.16 -7.59 14.27
C PRO A 211 -17.93 -7.12 13.49
N GLN A 212 -17.78 -7.55 12.24
CA GLN A 212 -16.63 -7.20 11.41
C GLN A 212 -16.60 -5.72 10.98
N PRO A 213 -17.68 -5.13 10.41
CA PRO A 213 -17.80 -3.68 10.26
C PRO A 213 -17.57 -2.89 11.56
N ILE A 214 -18.10 -3.35 12.70
CA ILE A 214 -17.87 -2.69 14.00
C ILE A 214 -16.38 -2.65 14.34
N SER A 215 -15.68 -3.78 14.19
CA SER A 215 -14.22 -3.84 14.41
C SER A 215 -13.46 -2.92 13.45
N GLN A 216 -13.86 -2.90 12.18
CA GLN A 216 -13.28 -2.04 11.15
C GLN A 216 -13.57 -0.55 11.34
N CYS A 217 -14.62 -0.19 12.08
CA CYS A 217 -15.00 1.21 12.38
C CYS A 217 -14.72 1.60 13.84
N SER A 218 -13.94 0.79 14.56
CA SER A 218 -13.75 0.94 16.01
C SER A 218 -13.18 2.29 16.44
N ARG A 219 -12.31 2.95 15.63
CA ARG A 219 -11.79 4.29 15.96
C ARG A 219 -12.90 5.33 15.96
N TYR A 220 -13.75 5.32 14.95
CA TYR A 220 -14.90 6.21 14.85
C TYR A 220 -15.89 5.94 15.99
N LEU A 221 -16.27 4.69 16.21
CA LEU A 221 -17.21 4.31 17.28
C LEU A 221 -16.69 4.68 18.68
N SER A 222 -15.37 4.64 18.91
CA SER A 222 -14.78 5.02 20.19
C SER A 222 -14.93 6.51 20.54
N GLN A 223 -15.12 7.38 19.54
CA GLN A 223 -15.34 8.81 19.72
C GLN A 223 -16.79 9.12 20.14
N HIS A 224 -17.71 8.18 19.93
CA HIS A 224 -19.14 8.31 20.20
C HIS A 224 -19.60 7.30 21.26
N LYS A 225 -19.14 7.48 22.51
CA LYS A 225 -19.40 6.55 23.63
C LYS A 225 -20.88 6.42 24.02
N ASP A 226 -21.71 7.38 23.61
CA ASP A 226 -23.15 7.38 23.90
C ASP A 226 -23.94 6.46 22.95
N LEU A 227 -23.32 5.94 21.89
CA LEU A 227 -23.94 5.02 20.95
C LEU A 227 -23.97 3.60 21.50
N ARG A 228 -25.15 2.99 21.52
CA ARG A 228 -25.34 1.56 21.81
C ARG A 228 -25.08 0.75 20.53
N LEU A 229 -24.13 -0.18 20.58
CA LEU A 229 -23.83 -1.10 19.48
C LEU A 229 -24.68 -2.37 19.60
N GLU A 230 -25.39 -2.72 18.54
CA GLU A 230 -26.21 -3.93 18.45
C GLU A 230 -25.71 -4.81 17.29
N TYR A 231 -25.36 -6.05 17.61
CA TYR A 231 -24.76 -6.96 16.63
C TYR A 231 -25.82 -7.66 15.77
N CYS A 232 -25.57 -7.69 14.46
CA CYS A 232 -26.42 -8.38 13.48
C CYS A 232 -25.63 -9.44 12.71
N SER A 233 -26.32 -10.37 12.07
CA SER A 233 -25.70 -11.43 11.24
C SER A 233 -25.17 -10.90 9.91
N SER A 234 -25.66 -9.76 9.43
CA SER A 234 -25.18 -9.13 8.19
C SER A 234 -25.44 -7.63 8.15
N SER A 235 -24.77 -6.92 7.23
CA SER A 235 -25.08 -5.49 6.94
C SER A 235 -26.49 -5.31 6.38
N ALA A 236 -27.00 -6.28 5.61
CA ALA A 236 -28.37 -6.24 5.09
C ALA A 236 -29.40 -6.32 6.23
N GLU A 237 -29.21 -7.24 7.19
CA GLU A 237 -30.07 -7.32 8.37
C GLU A 237 -30.02 -6.04 9.21
N ALA A 238 -28.83 -5.44 9.37
CA ALA A 238 -28.69 -4.17 10.08
C ALA A 238 -29.49 -3.04 9.41
N MET A 239 -29.42 -2.93 8.07
CA MET A 239 -30.18 -1.93 7.32
C MET A 239 -31.69 -2.18 7.39
N GLU A 240 -32.12 -3.44 7.31
CA GLU A 240 -33.53 -3.83 7.46
C GLU A 240 -34.08 -3.43 8.84
N LYS A 241 -33.31 -3.67 9.93
CA LYS A 241 -33.70 -3.25 11.29
C LYS A 241 -33.88 -1.74 11.42
N VAL A 242 -33.01 -0.95 10.78
CA VAL A 242 -33.13 0.52 10.79
C VAL A 242 -34.35 0.96 10.00
N ASN A 243 -34.61 0.35 8.84
CA ASN A 243 -35.79 0.65 8.05
C ASN A 243 -37.09 0.36 8.82
N GLN A 244 -37.14 -0.78 9.53
CA GLN A 244 -38.27 -1.20 10.36
C GLN A 244 -38.41 -0.44 11.69
N SER A 245 -37.37 0.26 12.16
CA SER A 245 -37.42 1.06 13.39
C SER A 245 -38.48 2.16 13.29
N ALA A 246 -39.27 2.37 14.35
CA ALA A 246 -40.27 3.45 14.37
C ALA A 246 -39.63 4.85 14.43
N ASP A 247 -38.43 4.96 15.00
CA ASP A 247 -37.77 6.23 15.30
C ASP A 247 -36.48 6.43 14.49
N ASN A 248 -36.12 7.70 14.29
CA ASN A 248 -34.90 8.16 13.63
C ASN A 248 -33.62 7.97 14.46
N SER A 249 -33.72 7.31 15.62
CA SER A 249 -32.60 7.09 16.56
C SER A 249 -31.78 5.84 16.30
N ALA A 250 -32.16 5.06 15.29
CA ALA A 250 -31.43 3.89 14.83
C ALA A 250 -30.60 4.21 13.59
N ALA A 251 -29.37 3.71 13.54
CA ALA A 251 -28.51 3.74 12.37
C ALA A 251 -27.90 2.36 12.11
N ALA A 252 -27.41 2.13 10.89
CA ALA A 252 -26.73 0.91 10.49
C ALA A 252 -25.34 1.23 9.91
N ILE A 253 -24.39 0.30 10.02
CA ILE A 253 -23.12 0.39 9.29
C ILE A 253 -23.21 -0.47 8.02
N GLY A 254 -23.10 0.18 6.87
CA GLY A 254 -23.17 -0.46 5.56
C GLY A 254 -22.62 0.43 4.45
N SER A 255 -22.77 0.01 3.20
CA SER A 255 -22.43 0.85 2.05
C SER A 255 -23.56 1.80 1.70
N THR A 256 -23.24 2.95 1.11
CA THR A 256 -24.25 3.92 0.63
C THR A 256 -25.21 3.29 -0.38
N GLU A 257 -24.69 2.51 -1.32
CA GLU A 257 -25.50 1.78 -2.31
C GLU A 257 -26.40 0.72 -1.67
N GLY A 258 -25.90 0.03 -0.64
CA GLY A 258 -26.69 -0.90 0.15
C GLY A 258 -27.83 -0.18 0.86
N GLY A 259 -27.53 0.95 1.52
CA GLY A 259 -28.53 1.76 2.24
C GLY A 259 -29.66 2.25 1.35
N ALA A 260 -29.35 2.68 0.12
CA ALA A 260 -30.35 3.13 -0.84
C ALA A 260 -31.41 2.07 -1.16
N LEU A 261 -31.05 0.77 -1.16
CA LEU A 261 -32.00 -0.33 -1.38
C LEU A 261 -33.02 -0.46 -0.23
N TYR A 262 -32.67 0.01 0.96
CA TYR A 262 -33.51 0.03 2.15
C TYR A 262 -34.06 1.42 2.45
N GLN A 263 -34.02 2.35 1.48
CA GLN A 263 -34.47 3.74 1.62
C GLN A 263 -33.75 4.51 2.74
N LEU A 264 -32.48 4.16 2.99
CA LEU A 264 -31.62 4.83 3.97
C LEU A 264 -30.64 5.78 3.29
N GLU A 265 -30.28 6.85 3.98
CA GLU A 265 -29.30 7.85 3.54
C GLU A 265 -28.03 7.77 4.39
N SER A 266 -26.89 8.10 3.78
CA SER A 266 -25.62 8.21 4.47
C SER A 266 -25.57 9.50 5.29
N ILE A 267 -25.59 9.37 6.61
CA ILE A 267 -25.39 10.48 7.56
C ILE A 267 -23.92 10.90 7.55
N GLU A 268 -23.02 9.92 7.56
CA GLU A 268 -21.58 10.13 7.59
C GLU A 268 -20.87 9.01 6.81
N SER A 269 -19.79 9.35 6.12
CA SER A 269 -19.05 8.43 5.24
C SER A 269 -17.60 8.29 5.67
N GLY A 270 -16.97 7.17 5.34
CA GLY A 270 -15.55 6.97 5.62
C GLY A 270 -15.26 6.56 7.06
N LEU A 271 -16.15 5.78 7.67
CA LEU A 271 -16.03 5.31 9.06
C LEU A 271 -14.91 4.27 9.24
N ALA A 272 -14.38 3.72 8.16
CA ALA A 272 -13.39 2.64 8.21
C ALA A 272 -12.04 3.14 8.76
N ASN A 273 -11.41 2.31 9.59
CA ASN A 273 -10.09 2.57 10.18
C ASN A 273 -8.98 2.68 9.13
N GLN A 274 -9.15 2.02 7.98
CA GLN A 274 -8.22 2.03 6.85
C GLN A 274 -8.87 2.71 5.65
N LYS A 275 -8.12 3.60 4.99
CA LYS A 275 -8.61 4.34 3.81
C LYS A 275 -8.76 3.46 2.56
N ILE A 276 -7.95 2.41 2.44
CA ILE A 276 -7.98 1.50 1.29
C ILE A 276 -8.49 0.14 1.78
N ASN A 277 -9.81 -0.05 1.71
CA ASN A 277 -10.46 -1.29 2.07
C ASN A 277 -11.15 -1.86 0.82
N GLN A 278 -10.65 -2.99 0.33
CA GLN A 278 -11.16 -3.64 -0.88
C GLN A 278 -11.38 -5.11 -0.62
N SER A 279 -12.47 -5.64 -1.17
CA SER A 279 -12.76 -7.07 -1.19
C SER A 279 -12.69 -7.56 -2.62
N ARG A 280 -11.90 -8.61 -2.83
CA ARG A 280 -11.81 -9.32 -4.10
C ARG A 280 -12.71 -10.54 -4.07
N PHE A 281 -13.48 -10.69 -5.14
CA PHE A 281 -14.41 -11.78 -5.39
C PHE A 281 -13.94 -12.56 -6.60
N ILE A 282 -14.16 -13.87 -6.55
CA ILE A 282 -14.06 -14.75 -7.72
C ILE A 282 -15.46 -15.13 -8.18
N VAL A 283 -15.59 -15.37 -9.48
CA VAL A 283 -16.82 -15.84 -10.12
C VAL A 283 -16.61 -17.27 -10.55
N VAL A 284 -17.45 -18.18 -10.07
CA VAL A 284 -17.38 -19.61 -10.38
C VAL A 284 -18.54 -20.07 -11.25
N ALA A 285 -18.29 -21.01 -12.15
CA ALA A 285 -19.28 -21.59 -13.06
C ALA A 285 -19.02 -23.09 -13.30
N ARG A 286 -20.02 -23.82 -13.79
CA ARG A 286 -19.87 -25.26 -14.12
C ARG A 286 -18.90 -25.55 -15.26
N LYS A 287 -18.79 -24.63 -16.23
CA LYS A 287 -17.89 -24.76 -17.38
C LYS A 287 -16.80 -23.69 -17.30
N ALA A 288 -15.56 -24.08 -17.56
CA ALA A 288 -14.46 -23.15 -17.76
C ALA A 288 -14.73 -22.25 -18.98
N VAL A 289 -14.14 -21.05 -18.96
CA VAL A 289 -14.20 -20.10 -20.08
C VAL A 289 -12.90 -20.12 -20.86
N ALA A 290 -13.00 -19.96 -22.17
CA ALA A 290 -11.83 -19.72 -23.03
C ALA A 290 -11.44 -18.25 -22.90
N VAL A 291 -10.17 -18.01 -22.57
CA VAL A 291 -9.59 -16.66 -22.50
C VAL A 291 -8.68 -16.46 -23.69
N PRO A 292 -9.01 -15.58 -24.64
CA PRO A 292 -8.11 -15.21 -25.73
C PRO A 292 -6.75 -14.71 -25.21
N GLU A 293 -5.65 -15.07 -25.88
CA GLU A 293 -4.29 -14.69 -25.47
C GLU A 293 -4.04 -13.17 -25.51
N GLN A 294 -4.85 -12.42 -26.25
CA GLN A 294 -4.79 -10.95 -26.30
C GLN A 294 -5.24 -10.29 -24.98
N LEU A 295 -5.89 -11.06 -24.09
CA LEU A 295 -6.38 -10.61 -22.79
C LEU A 295 -5.36 -10.93 -21.70
N PRO A 296 -5.06 -9.96 -20.80
CA PRO A 296 -4.44 -10.29 -19.53
C PRO A 296 -5.31 -11.31 -18.80
N ALA A 297 -4.71 -12.45 -18.46
CA ALA A 297 -5.39 -13.57 -17.86
C ALA A 297 -4.67 -13.97 -16.57
N LYS A 298 -5.47 -14.50 -15.64
CA LYS A 298 -4.99 -15.11 -14.41
C LYS A 298 -5.40 -16.56 -14.41
N THR A 299 -4.46 -17.43 -14.09
CA THR A 299 -4.72 -18.86 -13.88
C THR A 299 -4.57 -19.16 -12.40
N THR A 300 -5.68 -19.59 -11.78
CA THR A 300 -5.69 -20.03 -10.39
C THR A 300 -5.53 -21.54 -10.34
N LEU A 301 -4.63 -22.02 -9.50
CA LEU A 301 -4.42 -23.45 -9.26
C LEU A 301 -4.27 -23.76 -7.78
N ILE A 302 -4.55 -25.01 -7.44
CA ILE A 302 -4.20 -25.60 -6.15
C ILE A 302 -3.13 -26.66 -6.36
N MET A 303 -2.14 -26.71 -5.47
CA MET A 303 -1.11 -27.74 -5.50
C MET A 303 -0.74 -28.20 -4.09
N ALA A 304 -0.50 -29.50 -3.93
CA ALA A 304 0.10 -30.07 -2.73
C ALA A 304 1.53 -30.53 -3.06
N THR A 305 2.49 -30.04 -2.29
CA THR A 305 3.91 -30.40 -2.46
C THR A 305 4.29 -31.58 -1.55
N GLY A 306 5.48 -32.15 -1.73
CA GLY A 306 5.98 -33.20 -0.86
C GLY A 306 6.35 -32.68 0.55
N GLN A 307 6.34 -33.55 1.55
CA GLN A 307 6.79 -33.23 2.92
C GLN A 307 8.32 -33.31 3.04
N LYS A 308 9.04 -32.44 2.34
CA LYS A 308 10.49 -32.31 2.44
C LYS A 308 10.89 -30.83 2.51
N ALA A 309 11.96 -30.54 3.24
CA ALA A 309 12.53 -29.19 3.26
C ALA A 309 12.83 -28.73 1.83
N GLY A 310 12.32 -27.56 1.45
CA GLY A 310 12.50 -27.00 0.11
C GLY A 310 11.47 -27.44 -0.95
N ALA A 311 10.51 -28.33 -0.65
CA ALA A 311 9.56 -28.81 -1.66
C ALA A 311 8.69 -27.69 -2.27
N LEU A 312 8.25 -26.71 -1.48
CA LEU A 312 7.58 -25.52 -2.00
C LEU A 312 8.54 -24.65 -2.83
N VAL A 313 9.79 -24.50 -2.39
CA VAL A 313 10.80 -23.71 -3.11
C VAL A 313 11.06 -24.30 -4.49
N GLU A 314 11.14 -25.63 -4.62
CA GLU A 314 11.28 -26.30 -5.91
C GLU A 314 10.13 -25.94 -6.86
N ALA A 315 8.88 -25.95 -6.38
CA ALA A 315 7.72 -25.54 -7.16
C ALA A 315 7.78 -24.05 -7.57
N LEU A 316 8.19 -23.16 -6.67
CA LEU A 316 8.34 -21.73 -6.98
C LEU A 316 9.48 -21.47 -7.97
N LEU A 317 10.56 -22.26 -7.93
CA LEU A 317 11.66 -22.18 -8.89
C LEU A 317 11.23 -22.55 -10.30
N VAL A 318 10.28 -23.48 -10.46
CA VAL A 318 9.67 -23.79 -11.77
C VAL A 318 8.97 -22.56 -12.33
N LEU A 319 8.13 -21.90 -11.52
CA LEU A 319 7.42 -20.69 -11.95
C LEU A 319 8.40 -19.57 -12.35
N LYS A 320 9.45 -19.36 -11.54
CA LYS A 320 10.51 -18.39 -11.84
C LYS A 320 11.24 -18.71 -13.15
N ALA A 321 11.57 -19.97 -13.41
CA ALA A 321 12.29 -20.39 -14.61
C ALA A 321 11.48 -20.10 -15.89
N HIS A 322 10.16 -20.24 -15.82
CA HIS A 322 9.23 -19.92 -16.92
C HIS A 322 8.73 -18.46 -16.92
N GLN A 323 9.30 -17.60 -16.06
CA GLN A 323 8.92 -16.18 -15.92
C GLN A 323 7.43 -15.97 -15.62
N LEU A 324 6.83 -16.91 -14.89
CA LEU A 324 5.43 -16.85 -14.46
C LEU A 324 5.33 -16.06 -13.15
N ASN A 325 4.75 -14.86 -13.23
CA ASN A 325 4.52 -14.03 -12.06
C ASN A 325 3.38 -14.59 -11.21
N MET A 326 3.57 -14.65 -9.89
CA MET A 326 2.49 -14.99 -8.96
C MET A 326 1.90 -13.73 -8.34
N SER A 327 0.58 -13.61 -8.36
CA SER A 327 -0.12 -12.53 -7.66
C SER A 327 -0.60 -12.94 -6.27
N LYS A 328 -0.68 -14.25 -5.98
CA LYS A 328 -1.13 -14.78 -4.69
C LYS A 328 -0.55 -16.16 -4.39
N LEU A 329 -0.22 -16.40 -3.11
CA LEU A 329 0.14 -17.69 -2.56
C LEU A 329 -0.46 -17.80 -1.14
N GLU A 330 -1.34 -18.77 -0.92
CA GLU A 330 -1.99 -19.03 0.37
C GLU A 330 -1.83 -20.51 0.74
N SER A 331 -1.49 -20.84 1.99
CA SER A 331 -1.43 -22.23 2.46
C SER A 331 -2.64 -22.58 3.32
N ARG A 332 -3.17 -23.80 3.13
CA ARG A 332 -4.26 -24.36 3.92
C ARG A 332 -3.92 -25.79 4.33
N PRO A 333 -4.20 -26.20 5.59
CA PRO A 333 -4.02 -27.59 5.99
C PRO A 333 -5.01 -28.48 5.22
N ILE A 334 -4.56 -29.65 4.78
CA ILE A 334 -5.44 -30.62 4.09
C ILE A 334 -6.23 -31.41 5.15
N PRO A 335 -7.59 -31.35 5.14
CA PRO A 335 -8.40 -32.12 6.08
C PRO A 335 -8.13 -33.63 5.96
N GLY A 336 -7.86 -34.29 7.08
CA GLY A 336 -7.63 -35.74 7.14
C GLY A 336 -6.18 -36.18 6.94
N THR A 337 -5.27 -35.30 6.53
CA THR A 337 -3.83 -35.58 6.42
C THR A 337 -3.03 -34.58 7.26
N PRO A 338 -2.69 -34.92 8.52
CA PRO A 338 -1.94 -34.04 9.41
C PRO A 338 -0.62 -33.59 8.77
N TRP A 339 -0.31 -32.30 8.89
CA TRP A 339 0.94 -31.68 8.42
C TRP A 339 1.15 -31.69 6.90
N GLU A 340 0.13 -32.01 6.11
CA GLU A 340 0.13 -31.73 4.67
C GLU A 340 -0.59 -30.40 4.40
N GLU A 341 0.04 -29.56 3.58
CA GLU A 341 -0.49 -28.25 3.19
C GLU A 341 -0.85 -28.26 1.69
N MET A 342 -1.99 -27.65 1.39
CA MET A 342 -2.41 -27.28 0.05
C MET A 342 -2.05 -25.81 -0.17
N PHE A 343 -1.47 -25.51 -1.31
CA PHE A 343 -1.14 -24.15 -1.73
C PHE A 343 -2.11 -23.69 -2.80
N TYR A 344 -2.72 -22.52 -2.60
CA TYR A 344 -3.55 -21.83 -3.58
C TYR A 344 -2.73 -20.73 -4.23
N LEU A 345 -2.63 -20.77 -5.55
CA LEU A 345 -1.79 -19.88 -6.33
C LEU A 345 -2.63 -19.16 -7.37
N ASP A 346 -2.40 -17.84 -7.49
CA ASP A 346 -2.80 -17.07 -8.65
C ASP A 346 -1.56 -16.74 -9.47
N ILE A 347 -1.56 -17.12 -10.74
CA ILE A 347 -0.48 -16.88 -11.69
C ILE A 347 -0.98 -15.93 -12.78
N ASP A 348 -0.26 -14.84 -13.03
CA ASP A 348 -0.58 -13.84 -14.04
C ASP A 348 -0.20 -14.35 -15.45
N ALA A 349 -0.80 -15.45 -15.88
CA ALA A 349 -0.59 -16.04 -17.19
C ALA A 349 -1.88 -16.70 -17.72
N ASN A 350 -2.02 -16.70 -19.04
CA ASN A 350 -3.06 -17.46 -19.73
C ASN A 350 -2.68 -18.94 -19.73
N ILE A 351 -3.65 -19.81 -19.43
CA ILE A 351 -3.46 -21.26 -19.45
C ILE A 351 -2.95 -21.79 -20.79
N SER A 352 -3.32 -21.16 -21.91
CA SER A 352 -2.92 -21.58 -23.26
C SER A 352 -1.49 -21.18 -23.63
N SER A 353 -0.89 -20.25 -22.87
CA SER A 353 0.45 -19.75 -23.17
C SER A 353 1.49 -20.86 -23.04
N GLU A 354 2.51 -20.82 -23.90
CA GLU A 354 3.58 -21.83 -23.92
C GLU A 354 4.30 -21.92 -22.57
N ALA A 355 4.64 -20.77 -21.97
CA ALA A 355 5.29 -20.71 -20.66
C ALA A 355 4.44 -21.37 -19.56
N MET A 356 3.12 -21.14 -19.55
CA MET A 356 2.22 -21.75 -18.57
C MET A 356 2.09 -23.26 -18.79
N GLN A 357 1.95 -23.71 -20.04
CA GLN A 357 1.86 -25.13 -20.37
C GLN A 357 3.15 -25.89 -19.99
N GLN A 358 4.32 -25.31 -20.24
CA GLN A 358 5.60 -25.90 -19.85
C GLN A 358 5.77 -25.90 -18.33
N GLY A 359 5.42 -24.79 -17.66
CA GLY A 359 5.43 -24.68 -16.20
C GLY A 359 4.53 -25.71 -15.52
N LEU A 360 3.29 -25.86 -15.98
CA LEU A 360 2.33 -26.84 -15.45
C LEU A 360 2.84 -28.27 -15.58
N LYS A 361 3.35 -28.67 -16.75
CA LYS A 361 3.92 -30.01 -16.96
C LYS A 361 5.09 -30.30 -16.02
N GLN A 362 5.88 -29.29 -15.67
CA GLN A 362 6.99 -29.46 -14.75
C GLN A 362 6.51 -29.50 -13.29
N LEU A 363 5.52 -28.68 -12.93
CA LEU A 363 4.87 -28.73 -11.61
C LEU A 363 4.17 -30.07 -11.35
N GLU A 364 3.47 -30.63 -12.34
CA GLU A 364 2.83 -31.95 -12.27
C GLU A 364 3.81 -33.08 -11.92
N ARG A 365 5.08 -32.95 -12.28
CA ARG A 365 6.11 -33.97 -12.00
C ARG A 365 6.64 -33.92 -10.57
N ILE A 366 6.61 -32.75 -9.93
CA ILE A 366 7.23 -32.52 -8.62
C ILE A 366 6.22 -32.35 -7.49
N THR A 367 4.96 -32.05 -7.84
CA THR A 367 3.85 -31.94 -6.89
C THR A 367 3.13 -33.28 -6.74
N ARG A 368 2.56 -33.53 -5.56
CA ARG A 368 1.76 -34.74 -5.30
C ARG A 368 0.36 -34.62 -5.90
N PHE A 369 -0.13 -33.40 -5.93
CA PHE A 369 -1.44 -33.05 -6.45
C PHE A 369 -1.35 -31.65 -7.05
N ILE A 370 -1.97 -31.46 -8.20
CA ILE A 370 -2.17 -30.16 -8.81
C ILE A 370 -3.50 -30.17 -9.54
N LYS A 371 -4.27 -29.09 -9.39
CA LYS A 371 -5.54 -28.89 -10.09
C LYS A 371 -5.67 -27.43 -10.45
N VAL A 372 -5.91 -27.16 -11.73
CA VAL A 372 -6.26 -25.82 -12.21
C VAL A 372 -7.72 -25.55 -11.84
N LEU A 373 -7.96 -24.50 -11.07
CA LEU A 373 -9.30 -24.06 -10.70
C LEU A 373 -9.94 -23.19 -11.77
N GLY A 374 -9.16 -22.53 -12.63
CA GLY A 374 -9.68 -21.81 -13.78
C GLY A 374 -8.68 -20.82 -14.37
N CYS A 375 -8.93 -20.41 -15.60
CA CYS A 375 -8.24 -19.32 -16.28
C CYS A 375 -9.28 -18.28 -16.68
N TYR A 376 -9.08 -17.04 -16.26
CA TYR A 376 -10.07 -15.98 -16.42
C TYR A 376 -9.41 -14.62 -16.71
N PRO A 377 -10.11 -13.69 -17.37
CA PRO A 377 -9.57 -12.36 -17.63
C PRO A 377 -9.34 -11.59 -16.31
N CYS A 378 -8.20 -10.90 -16.20
CA CYS A 378 -7.95 -10.00 -15.06
C CYS A 378 -8.89 -8.80 -15.12
N GLU A 379 -9.58 -8.49 -14.01
CA GLU A 379 -10.45 -7.31 -13.95
C GLU A 379 -9.66 -6.02 -13.63
N THR A 380 -8.54 -6.15 -12.90
CA THR A 380 -7.74 -4.97 -12.48
C THR A 380 -6.90 -4.42 -13.64
N VAL A 381 -7.49 -3.49 -14.39
CA VAL A 381 -6.81 -2.70 -15.43
C VAL A 381 -5.92 -1.66 -14.72
N LYS A 382 -4.67 -2.00 -14.38
CA LYS A 382 -3.73 -1.04 -13.73
C LYS A 382 -3.59 0.23 -14.60
N PRO A 383 -3.97 1.44 -14.15
CA PRO A 383 -3.90 2.64 -14.98
C PRO A 383 -2.48 2.86 -15.50
N THR A 384 -2.37 3.31 -16.75
CA THR A 384 -1.06 3.60 -17.34
C THR A 384 -0.52 4.87 -16.67
N GLN A 385 0.58 4.74 -15.93
CA GLN A 385 1.21 5.85 -15.23
C GLN A 385 2.11 6.65 -16.19
N LEU A 386 1.90 7.97 -16.23
CA LEU A 386 2.83 8.92 -16.84
C LEU A 386 3.94 9.24 -15.84
N SER A 387 5.16 9.49 -16.32
CA SER A 387 6.25 9.95 -15.46
C SER A 387 6.00 11.40 -15.00
N ASN A 388 6.52 11.78 -13.82
CA ASN A 388 6.45 13.17 -13.33
C ASN A 388 7.01 14.18 -14.34
N SER A 389 8.01 13.80 -15.14
CA SER A 389 8.55 14.61 -16.23
C SER A 389 7.52 14.92 -17.35
N GLN A 390 6.58 14.02 -17.61
CA GLN A 390 5.50 14.22 -18.58
C GLN A 390 4.35 15.05 -17.99
N LEU A 391 4.22 15.06 -16.67
CA LEU A 391 3.24 15.88 -15.94
C LEU A 391 3.68 17.35 -15.77
N LEU A 392 4.99 17.64 -15.81
CA LEU A 392 5.57 18.95 -15.43
C LEU A 392 5.65 20.06 -16.52
N ILE A 393 5.00 19.92 -17.68
CA ILE A 393 4.99 21.02 -18.69
C ILE A 393 3.96 22.11 -18.27
N GLU A 394 4.24 22.87 -17.22
CA GLU A 394 3.34 23.90 -16.69
C GLU A 394 2.96 25.00 -17.72
N PRO A 395 1.73 25.53 -17.70
CA PRO A 395 1.39 26.79 -18.34
C PRO A 395 2.04 27.95 -17.58
N SER A 396 2.73 28.80 -18.34
CA SER A 396 3.49 29.93 -17.85
C SER A 396 2.57 31.04 -17.32
N THR A 397 2.35 31.06 -16.01
CA THR A 397 2.02 32.30 -15.28
C THR A 397 2.93 32.44 -14.07
N SER A 398 4.17 32.87 -14.30
CA SER A 398 4.84 33.99 -13.60
C SER A 398 6.35 33.90 -13.76
N LYS A 399 6.89 34.88 -14.50
CA LYS A 399 8.30 35.34 -14.52
C LYS A 399 9.38 34.32 -14.87
N ALA A 400 9.82 34.44 -16.12
CA ALA A 400 11.02 33.84 -16.67
C ALA A 400 12.29 34.15 -15.86
N GLN A 401 13.11 33.13 -15.65
CA GLN A 401 14.55 33.26 -15.81
C GLN A 401 15.02 32.30 -16.91
N VAL A 402 15.67 32.90 -17.89
CA VAL A 402 16.18 32.29 -19.12
C VAL A 402 17.28 31.29 -18.76
N ILE A 403 17.12 30.02 -19.14
CA ILE A 403 18.24 29.08 -19.17
C ILE A 403 18.62 28.88 -20.63
N SER A 404 19.78 29.46 -20.96
CA SER A 404 20.53 29.28 -22.18
C SER A 404 20.86 27.81 -22.42
N THR A 405 20.70 27.37 -23.66
CA THR A 405 21.35 26.19 -24.25
C THR A 405 22.85 26.23 -24.00
N VAL A 406 23.46 25.20 -23.37
CA VAL A 406 24.80 24.63 -23.67
C VAL A 406 25.07 23.34 -22.81
N SER A 407 25.65 22.34 -23.49
CA SER A 407 26.52 21.22 -23.05
C SER A 407 25.97 19.95 -22.36
N LEU A 408 26.56 18.82 -22.78
CA LEU A 408 26.39 17.45 -22.29
C LEU A 408 26.99 17.23 -20.87
N ASP A 409 26.24 16.51 -20.02
CA ASP A 409 26.52 15.89 -18.68
C ASP A 409 26.80 16.80 -17.45
N PRO A 410 26.28 16.50 -16.23
CA PRO A 410 26.34 15.20 -15.52
C PRO A 410 25.00 14.68 -14.90
N SER A 411 25.01 13.45 -14.35
CA SER A 411 23.90 12.69 -13.73
C SER A 411 22.76 13.53 -13.10
N PRO A 412 21.47 13.22 -13.39
CA PRO A 412 20.32 13.99 -12.91
C PRO A 412 20.03 13.86 -11.41
N TYR A 413 20.73 12.97 -10.69
CA TYR A 413 20.43 12.66 -9.29
C TYR A 413 21.17 13.57 -8.32
N ARG A 414 20.43 14.24 -7.44
CA ARG A 414 20.93 15.23 -6.49
C ARG A 414 21.84 14.64 -5.43
N PHE A 415 21.66 13.38 -5.04
CA PHE A 415 22.56 12.74 -4.07
C PHE A 415 23.97 12.49 -4.64
N SER A 416 24.13 12.49 -5.97
CA SER A 416 25.34 12.00 -6.62
C SER A 416 26.51 12.98 -6.51
N LYS A 417 27.74 12.46 -6.48
CA LYS A 417 28.94 13.30 -6.57
C LYS A 417 29.09 14.01 -7.92
N ALA A 418 28.39 13.52 -8.94
CA ALA A 418 28.31 14.19 -10.23
C ALA A 418 27.47 15.48 -10.12
N TYR A 419 26.45 15.50 -9.26
CA TYR A 419 25.70 16.72 -8.91
C TYR A 419 26.48 17.63 -7.95
N LYS A 420 27.10 17.08 -6.91
CA LYS A 420 27.94 17.83 -5.96
C LYS A 420 29.21 17.05 -5.61
N ALA A 421 30.34 17.46 -6.18
CA ALA A 421 31.62 16.75 -6.01
C ALA A 421 32.15 16.77 -4.56
N GLN A 422 31.87 17.84 -3.82
CA GLN A 422 32.29 17.97 -2.42
C GLN A 422 31.33 17.24 -1.49
N ALA A 423 31.87 16.51 -0.52
CA ALA A 423 31.09 15.88 0.53
C ALA A 423 30.24 16.93 1.26
N SER A 424 29.00 16.58 1.56
CA SER A 424 28.11 17.42 2.35
C SER A 424 28.47 17.35 3.81
N GLU A 425 28.30 18.48 4.46
CA GLU A 425 28.56 18.70 5.87
C GLU A 425 27.27 19.25 6.47
N ILE A 426 26.75 18.57 7.48
CA ILE A 426 25.48 18.92 8.12
C ILE A 426 25.78 19.43 9.52
N HIS A 427 25.31 20.66 9.77
CA HIS A 427 25.50 21.36 11.03
C HIS A 427 24.16 21.49 11.75
N CYS A 428 24.12 21.07 13.01
CA CYS A 428 23.01 21.30 13.91
C CYS A 428 23.57 21.66 15.29
N GLY A 429 23.51 22.94 15.67
CA GLY A 429 24.18 23.42 16.88
C GLY A 429 25.68 23.05 16.88
N PRO A 430 26.20 22.40 17.94
CA PRO A 430 27.60 21.97 18.01
C PRO A 430 27.89 20.65 17.26
N PHE A 431 26.87 19.95 16.77
CA PHE A 431 27.03 18.70 16.05
C PHE A 431 27.31 18.98 14.57
N THR A 432 28.39 18.39 14.06
CA THR A 432 28.77 18.45 12.65
C THR A 432 29.08 17.03 12.17
N ILE A 433 28.55 16.65 11.02
CA ILE A 433 28.75 15.32 10.43
C ILE A 433 28.92 15.39 8.92
N GLY A 434 29.79 14.55 8.39
CA GLY A 434 30.19 14.56 6.98
C GLY A 434 31.47 15.37 6.74
N ALA A 435 31.98 15.32 5.52
CA ALA A 435 33.24 15.98 5.13
C ALA A 435 34.46 15.66 6.03
N GLY A 436 34.46 14.49 6.70
CA GLY A 436 35.52 14.07 7.63
C GLY A 436 35.20 14.29 9.10
N HIS A 437 34.10 14.99 9.42
CA HIS A 437 33.54 15.04 10.75
C HIS A 437 32.77 13.76 11.05
N ILE A 438 33.14 13.10 12.16
CA ILE A 438 32.55 11.84 12.60
C ILE A 438 31.59 12.11 13.75
N GLY A 439 30.40 11.50 13.70
CA GLY A 439 29.38 11.63 14.73
C GLY A 439 29.12 10.33 15.51
N ALA A 440 29.04 10.41 16.84
CA ALA A 440 28.50 9.34 17.69
C ALA A 440 27.09 9.69 18.16
N ILE A 441 26.11 8.86 17.77
CA ILE A 441 24.69 9.05 18.09
C ILE A 441 24.21 7.88 18.95
N ALA A 442 23.56 8.19 20.07
CA ALA A 442 22.90 7.18 20.89
C ALA A 442 21.44 7.03 20.44
N LYS A 443 20.87 5.83 20.52
CA LYS A 443 19.44 5.59 20.27
C LYS A 443 18.81 5.01 21.52
N ILE A 444 17.85 5.71 22.10
CA ILE A 444 17.12 5.29 23.30
C ILE A 444 15.69 4.93 22.89
N THR A 445 15.29 3.69 23.14
CA THR A 445 13.90 3.26 22.97
C THR A 445 13.09 3.57 24.23
N LEU A 446 12.05 4.37 24.07
CA LEU A 446 11.12 4.70 25.16
C LEU A 446 10.09 3.58 25.30
N SER A 447 10.25 2.75 26.33
CA SER A 447 9.42 1.55 26.57
C SER A 447 8.14 1.85 27.36
N LYS A 448 7.21 0.88 27.37
CA LYS A 448 6.04 0.90 28.26
C LYS A 448 6.37 0.86 29.76
N SER A 449 7.58 0.42 30.13
CA SER A 449 8.04 0.46 31.53
C SER A 449 8.38 1.89 31.99
N LEU A 450 8.84 2.78 31.10
CA LEU A 450 8.83 4.23 31.37
C LEU A 450 7.40 4.80 31.48
N LEU A 451 6.43 4.15 30.83
CA LEU A 451 5.03 4.60 30.74
C LEU A 451 4.13 4.18 31.90
N GLN A 452 4.51 3.19 32.72
CA GLN A 452 3.74 2.86 33.93
C GLN A 452 4.03 3.81 35.10
N LEU A 453 5.05 4.67 34.95
CA LEU A 453 5.43 5.66 35.95
C LEU A 453 5.17 7.07 35.39
N GLU A 454 3.92 7.36 35.00
CA GLU A 454 3.46 8.67 34.49
C GLU A 454 3.67 9.86 35.47
N SER A 455 4.41 9.66 36.56
CA SER A 455 4.56 10.62 37.65
C SER A 455 5.81 10.43 38.51
N SER A 456 6.75 9.52 38.19
CA SER A 456 7.95 9.38 39.03
C SER A 456 9.08 10.30 38.55
N GLN A 457 9.44 11.27 39.39
CA GLN A 457 10.70 12.01 39.29
C GLN A 457 11.89 11.07 39.05
N ALA A 458 11.81 9.82 39.55
CA ALA A 458 12.79 8.77 39.33
C ALA A 458 13.02 8.39 37.85
N ALA A 459 11.99 8.35 36.99
CA ALA A 459 12.16 8.02 35.57
C ALA A 459 12.90 9.13 34.81
N LEU A 460 12.54 10.40 35.07
CA LEU A 460 13.27 11.55 34.52
C LEU A 460 14.70 11.63 35.07
N SER A 461 14.91 11.33 36.36
CA SER A 461 16.24 11.25 36.94
C SER A 461 17.08 10.09 36.39
N ALA A 462 16.47 8.95 36.06
CA ALA A 462 17.15 7.83 35.41
C ALA A 462 17.55 8.21 33.97
N PHE A 463 16.65 8.87 33.23
CA PHE A 463 16.96 9.44 31.93
C PHE A 463 18.10 10.46 32.01
N GLU A 464 18.04 11.41 32.94
CA GLU A 464 19.09 12.41 33.16
C GLU A 464 20.45 11.77 33.49
N ARG A 465 20.47 10.77 34.37
CA ARG A 465 21.68 9.99 34.69
C ARG A 465 22.25 9.33 33.42
N ARG A 466 21.39 8.75 32.58
CA ARG A 466 21.80 8.13 31.32
C ARG A 466 22.33 9.17 30.34
N VAL A 467 21.67 10.32 30.20
CA VAL A 467 22.10 11.42 29.33
C VAL A 467 23.49 11.91 29.73
N LYS A 468 23.74 12.10 31.03
CA LYS A 468 25.07 12.44 31.55
C LYS A 468 26.13 11.40 31.16
N GLN A 469 25.83 10.12 31.36
CA GLN A 469 26.72 9.01 31.00
C GLN A 469 27.04 8.97 29.50
N LEU A 470 26.04 9.21 28.64
CA LEU A 470 26.24 9.28 27.20
C LEU A 470 27.14 10.46 26.80
N LYS A 471 26.95 11.63 27.44
CA LYS A 471 27.84 12.77 27.20
C LYS A 471 29.28 12.47 27.61
N GLU A 472 29.48 11.87 28.78
CA GLU A 472 30.81 11.45 29.27
C GLU A 472 31.47 10.41 28.35
N ALA A 473 30.67 9.53 27.72
CA ALA A 473 31.13 8.56 26.74
C ALA A 473 31.47 9.17 25.36
N GLY A 474 31.12 10.43 25.11
CA GLY A 474 31.46 11.16 23.87
C GLY A 474 30.36 11.19 22.80
N PHE A 475 29.13 10.80 23.13
CA PHE A 475 27.99 10.97 22.23
C PHE A 475 27.67 12.47 22.04
N GLN A 476 27.08 12.81 20.88
CA GLN A 476 26.74 14.19 20.51
C GLN A 476 25.24 14.40 20.27
N ALA A 477 24.50 13.32 19.98
CA ALA A 477 23.08 13.35 19.72
C ALA A 477 22.41 12.09 20.29
N VAL A 478 21.11 12.20 20.60
CA VAL A 478 20.28 11.10 21.09
C VAL A 478 19.01 11.00 20.25
N ILE A 479 18.82 9.85 19.60
CA ILE A 479 17.58 9.46 18.93
C ILE A 479 16.61 8.92 19.99
N LEU A 480 15.48 9.59 20.13
CA LEU A 480 14.34 9.13 20.92
C LEU A 480 13.40 8.32 20.02
N ASP A 481 13.37 7.01 20.24
CA ASP A 481 12.51 6.05 19.55
C ASP A 481 11.31 5.68 20.44
N GLY A 482 10.16 5.32 19.87
CA GLY A 482 8.97 4.98 20.65
C GLY A 482 8.17 6.17 21.20
N CYS A 483 8.43 7.40 20.73
CA CYS A 483 7.73 8.62 21.18
C CYS A 483 6.19 8.52 21.05
N HIS A 484 5.71 7.86 20.00
CA HIS A 484 4.27 7.64 19.74
C HIS A 484 3.59 6.74 20.79
N SER A 485 4.37 5.91 21.49
CA SER A 485 3.85 5.05 22.56
C SER A 485 3.67 5.82 23.86
N LEU A 486 4.16 7.07 23.97
CA LEU A 486 4.08 7.85 25.19
C LEU A 486 2.67 8.40 25.47
N VAL A 487 2.15 8.17 26.67
CA VAL A 487 0.97 8.88 27.16
C VAL A 487 1.38 10.31 27.49
N SER A 488 0.69 11.31 26.94
CA SER A 488 1.04 12.73 27.07
C SER A 488 2.42 13.10 26.49
N ALA A 489 2.76 12.54 25.32
CA ALA A 489 4.02 12.81 24.63
C ALA A 489 4.34 14.32 24.48
N GLU A 490 3.33 15.15 24.21
CA GLU A 490 3.43 16.62 24.10
C GLU A 490 3.96 17.29 25.39
N ALA A 491 3.72 16.71 26.56
CA ALA A 491 4.19 17.24 27.84
C ALA A 491 5.57 16.68 28.25
N ILE A 492 5.90 15.47 27.80
CA ILE A 492 7.12 14.75 28.22
C ILE A 492 8.30 15.09 27.31
N ILE A 493 8.11 15.06 25.99
CA ILE A 493 9.19 15.27 25.02
C ILE A 493 9.92 16.61 25.22
N PRO A 494 9.25 17.75 25.50
CA PRO A 494 9.94 19.00 25.79
C PRO A 494 10.87 18.91 27.01
N LYS A 495 10.49 18.14 28.04
CA LYS A 495 11.33 17.92 29.23
C LYS A 495 12.55 17.06 28.90
N LEU A 496 12.36 15.97 28.14
CA LEU A 496 13.47 15.12 27.69
C LEU A 496 14.46 15.91 26.83
N ARG A 497 13.95 16.74 25.91
CA ARG A 497 14.74 17.67 25.10
C ARG A 497 15.53 18.64 25.98
N GLN A 498 14.89 19.25 26.97
CA GLN A 498 15.55 20.16 27.90
C GLN A 498 16.70 19.48 28.64
N THR A 499 16.49 18.24 29.13
CA THR A 499 17.54 17.45 29.78
C THR A 499 18.70 17.15 28.81
N LEU A 500 18.42 16.79 27.55
CA LEU A 500 19.47 16.58 26.55
C LEU A 500 20.30 17.85 26.31
N HIS A 501 19.64 19.00 26.15
CA HIS A 501 20.30 20.30 25.95
C HIS A 501 21.14 20.73 27.15
N GLN A 502 20.74 20.41 28.38
CA GLN A 502 21.54 20.68 29.59
C GLN A 502 22.92 20.00 29.57
N TYR A 503 23.07 18.91 28.82
CA TYR A 503 24.32 18.16 28.68
C TYR A 503 24.94 18.30 27.28
N ASP A 504 24.54 19.33 26.51
CA ASP A 504 25.02 19.57 25.14
C ASP A 504 24.86 18.33 24.23
N LEU A 505 23.71 17.69 24.30
CA LEU A 505 23.29 16.60 23.41
C LEU A 505 22.09 17.04 22.58
N LEU A 506 22.12 16.80 21.27
CA LEU A 506 20.98 17.07 20.41
C LEU A 506 19.85 16.07 20.61
N CYS A 507 18.62 16.55 20.51
CA CYS A 507 17.42 15.75 20.52
C CYS A 507 17.02 15.40 19.08
N VAL A 508 17.13 14.12 18.73
CA VAL A 508 16.65 13.59 17.45
C VAL A 508 15.38 12.79 17.72
N ILE A 509 14.29 13.08 17.02
CA ILE A 509 13.01 12.37 17.22
C ILE A 509 12.78 11.40 16.06
N ALA A 510 12.57 10.11 16.39
CA ALA A 510 12.22 9.11 15.41
C ALA A 510 10.78 9.27 14.91
N ILE A 511 10.60 9.15 13.60
CA ILE A 511 9.30 9.09 12.93
C ILE A 511 9.03 7.63 12.60
N GLU A 512 8.20 6.99 13.41
CA GLU A 512 7.78 5.61 13.23
C GLU A 512 6.44 5.52 12.51
N GLN A 513 5.62 6.58 12.62
CA GLN A 513 4.32 6.72 11.98
C GLN A 513 4.15 8.17 11.49
N ALA A 514 3.31 8.37 10.46
CA ALA A 514 3.07 9.72 9.91
C ALA A 514 2.49 10.71 10.94
N THR A 515 1.81 10.20 11.97
CA THR A 515 1.27 10.98 13.09
C THR A 515 2.32 11.59 14.01
N ASP A 516 3.58 11.12 13.94
CA ASP A 516 4.65 11.61 14.81
C ASP A 516 5.19 12.96 14.34
N MET A 517 4.96 13.31 13.06
CA MET A 517 5.54 14.48 12.40
C MET A 517 5.22 15.81 13.09
N PRO A 518 3.97 16.13 13.49
CA PRO A 518 3.69 17.41 14.15
C PRO A 518 4.44 17.58 15.48
N LEU A 519 4.50 16.51 16.28
CA LEU A 519 5.21 16.50 17.55
C LEU A 519 6.73 16.63 17.36
N ALA A 520 7.27 15.89 16.39
CA ALA A 520 8.69 15.90 16.09
C ALA A 520 9.16 17.24 15.53
N THR A 521 8.43 17.83 14.58
CA THR A 521 8.76 19.14 14.00
C THR A 521 8.73 20.28 15.01
N GLY A 522 7.92 20.18 16.08
CA GLY A 522 7.87 21.17 17.15
C GLY A 522 8.99 21.05 18.20
N HIS A 523 9.60 19.87 18.36
CA HIS A 523 10.47 19.58 19.50
C HIS A 523 11.81 18.90 19.19
N ALA A 524 12.04 18.48 17.95
CA ALA A 524 13.32 17.89 17.55
C ALA A 524 14.31 18.94 17.05
N ASP A 525 15.59 18.71 17.30
CA ASP A 525 16.67 19.45 16.62
C ASP A 525 16.98 18.83 15.24
N MET A 526 16.76 17.51 15.12
CA MET A 526 16.85 16.75 13.87
C MET A 526 15.78 15.65 13.83
N LEU A 527 15.38 15.21 12.63
CA LEU A 527 14.41 14.13 12.46
C LEU A 527 15.11 12.81 12.12
N PHE A 528 14.54 11.68 12.53
CA PHE A 528 15.01 10.35 12.14
C PHE A 528 13.88 9.56 11.48
N LEU A 529 13.87 9.50 10.15
CA LEU A 529 12.92 8.66 9.40
C LEU A 529 13.38 7.21 9.51
N THR A 530 12.61 6.40 10.21
CA THR A 530 12.92 4.97 10.42
C THR A 530 12.85 4.18 9.12
N GLY A 531 13.54 3.04 9.05
CA GLY A 531 13.53 2.16 7.87
C GLY A 531 12.14 1.68 7.48
N LYS A 532 11.20 1.60 8.44
CA LYS A 532 9.78 1.28 8.18
C LYS A 532 9.07 2.33 7.31
N GLN A 533 9.54 3.58 7.38
CA GLN A 533 8.97 4.72 6.64
C GLN A 533 9.68 5.00 5.31
N MET A 534 10.78 4.30 5.00
CA MET A 534 11.58 4.53 3.79
C MET A 534 10.77 4.43 2.48
N PHE A 535 9.70 3.63 2.44
CA PHE A 535 8.84 3.49 1.25
C PHE A 535 7.62 4.42 1.25
N ASN A 536 7.42 5.25 2.28
CA ASN A 536 6.28 6.16 2.40
C ASN A 536 6.53 7.47 1.64
N GLN A 537 6.23 7.49 0.34
CA GLN A 537 6.51 8.63 -0.55
C GLN A 537 5.93 9.97 -0.07
N ALA A 538 4.72 9.96 0.51
CA ALA A 538 4.10 11.17 1.04
C ALA A 538 4.89 11.74 2.23
N LEU A 539 5.37 10.87 3.11
CA LEU A 539 6.17 11.26 4.27
C LEU A 539 7.57 11.71 3.89
N LEU A 540 8.22 11.03 2.93
CA LEU A 540 9.50 11.46 2.37
C LEU A 540 9.38 12.85 1.75
N ALA A 541 8.33 13.08 0.96
CA ALA A 541 8.09 14.37 0.33
C ALA A 541 7.85 15.46 1.39
N GLN A 542 6.99 15.18 2.38
CA GLN A 542 6.75 16.09 3.49
C GLN A 542 8.04 16.43 4.24
N ALA A 543 8.83 15.43 4.63
CA ALA A 543 10.11 15.62 5.32
C ALA A 543 11.12 16.42 4.49
N GLY A 544 11.13 16.20 3.17
CA GLY A 544 11.97 16.94 2.23
C GLY A 544 11.61 18.42 2.06
N THR A 545 10.43 18.86 2.50
CA THR A 545 10.05 20.29 2.52
C THR A 545 10.44 21.00 3.81
N LEU A 546 10.82 20.25 4.86
CA LEU A 546 11.15 20.82 6.16
C LEU A 546 12.57 21.40 6.17
N PRO A 547 12.81 22.53 6.84
CA PRO A 547 14.14 23.13 6.97
C PRO A 547 14.95 22.54 8.14
N ILE A 548 14.66 21.28 8.54
CA ILE A 548 15.29 20.60 9.68
C ILE A 548 16.17 19.47 9.14
N PRO A 549 17.40 19.27 9.64
CA PRO A 549 18.24 18.15 9.25
C PRO A 549 17.56 16.80 9.55
N LEU A 550 17.77 15.81 8.68
CA LEU A 550 17.11 14.53 8.83
C LEU A 550 18.04 13.34 8.55
N PHE A 551 17.83 12.28 9.30
CA PHE A 551 18.35 10.95 9.01
C PHE A 551 17.30 10.17 8.22
N LEU A 552 17.73 9.47 7.17
CA LEU A 552 16.94 8.45 6.48
C LEU A 552 17.58 7.09 6.74
N GLU A 553 16.90 6.27 7.53
CA GLU A 553 17.31 4.89 7.78
C GLU A 553 16.87 3.98 6.63
N ARG A 554 17.79 3.11 6.19
CA ARG A 554 17.52 2.10 5.17
C ARG A 554 16.61 1.00 5.74
N ASN A 555 15.59 0.62 4.98
CA ASN A 555 14.79 -0.55 5.30
C ASN A 555 15.64 -1.83 5.15
N ASP A 556 15.50 -2.79 6.05
CA ASP A 556 16.27 -4.03 6.04
C ASP A 556 15.99 -4.93 4.82
N MET A 557 14.88 -4.71 4.10
CA MET A 557 14.56 -5.40 2.86
C MET A 557 14.89 -4.59 1.59
N ALA A 558 15.41 -3.36 1.73
CA ALA A 558 15.65 -2.49 0.58
C ALA A 558 17.00 -2.75 -0.11
N SER A 559 16.97 -2.79 -1.43
CA SER A 559 18.15 -2.72 -2.29
C SER A 559 18.87 -1.36 -2.21
N TYR A 560 20.09 -1.29 -2.75
CA TYR A 560 20.84 -0.04 -2.85
C TYR A 560 20.08 0.97 -3.71
N GLU A 561 19.51 0.52 -4.83
CA GLU A 561 18.75 1.37 -5.75
C GLU A 561 17.51 1.98 -5.08
N GLU A 562 16.76 1.19 -4.32
CA GLU A 562 15.58 1.67 -3.58
C GLU A 562 15.96 2.67 -2.49
N PHE A 563 17.08 2.46 -1.80
CA PHE A 563 17.55 3.38 -0.77
C PHE A 563 18.00 4.73 -1.38
N MET A 564 18.69 4.70 -2.52
CA MET A 564 19.06 5.92 -3.25
C MET A 564 17.83 6.60 -3.89
N ALA A 565 16.80 5.86 -4.30
CA ALA A 565 15.55 6.43 -4.79
C ALA A 565 14.79 7.19 -3.69
N ALA A 566 14.70 6.62 -2.47
CA ALA A 566 14.12 7.32 -1.32
C ALA A 566 14.93 8.56 -0.93
N THR A 567 16.26 8.48 -1.05
CA THR A 567 17.18 9.61 -0.86
C THR A 567 16.87 10.75 -1.85
N GLU A 568 16.74 10.45 -3.14
CA GLU A 568 16.39 11.46 -4.16
C GLU A 568 15.01 12.07 -3.92
N ALA A 569 14.04 11.27 -3.48
CA ALA A 569 12.69 11.76 -3.18
C ALA A 569 12.73 12.90 -2.16
N ILE A 570 13.55 12.79 -1.10
CA ILE A 570 13.73 13.85 -0.10
C ILE A 570 14.48 15.05 -0.68
N LEU A 571 15.65 14.83 -1.30
CA LEU A 571 16.48 15.91 -1.84
C LEU A 571 15.74 16.73 -2.90
N SER A 572 14.87 16.09 -3.68
CA SER A 572 14.10 16.73 -4.74
C SER A 572 13.10 17.77 -4.27
N GLN A 573 12.68 17.71 -2.99
CA GLN A 573 11.78 18.67 -2.38
C GLN A 573 12.51 19.90 -1.80
N GLY A 574 13.84 19.88 -1.73
CA GLY A 574 14.66 21.03 -1.37
C GLY A 574 15.47 20.88 -0.08
N ASN A 575 15.17 19.92 0.80
CA ASN A 575 15.98 19.67 1.98
C ASN A 575 17.28 18.94 1.62
N GLN A 576 18.40 19.67 1.62
CA GLN A 576 19.74 19.16 1.35
C GLN A 576 20.49 18.71 2.62
N GLN A 577 19.87 18.82 3.80
CA GLN A 577 20.45 18.46 5.10
C GLN A 577 20.11 17.00 5.45
N LEU A 578 20.47 16.08 4.55
CA LEU A 578 20.16 14.66 4.64
C LEU A 578 21.37 13.82 5.06
N ILE A 579 21.18 13.00 6.10
CA ILE A 579 22.14 11.99 6.56
C ILE A 579 21.54 10.62 6.25
N LEU A 580 22.33 9.72 5.65
CA LEU A 580 21.92 8.35 5.41
C LEU A 580 22.26 7.48 6.62
N CYS A 581 21.39 6.56 7.00
CA CYS A 581 21.65 5.59 8.05
C CYS A 581 21.44 4.16 7.51
N ASP A 582 22.49 3.33 7.54
CA ASP A 582 22.39 1.92 7.18
C ASP A 582 22.42 1.05 8.45
N SER A 583 21.33 0.31 8.67
CA SER A 583 21.10 -0.55 9.82
C SER A 583 21.33 -2.04 9.52
N GLY A 584 21.82 -2.34 8.31
CA GLY A 584 21.95 -3.67 7.77
C GLY A 584 20.74 -4.11 6.95
N ILE A 585 20.95 -5.15 6.14
CA ILE A 585 19.93 -5.76 5.30
C ILE A 585 19.69 -7.21 5.73
N ARG A 586 18.47 -7.68 5.53
CA ARG A 586 18.14 -9.08 5.77
C ARG A 586 18.80 -9.95 4.71
N THR A 587 19.56 -10.94 5.16
CA THR A 587 20.22 -11.91 4.28
C THR A 587 19.75 -13.33 4.61
N TYR A 588 20.05 -14.28 3.72
CA TYR A 588 19.72 -15.68 3.93
C TYR A 588 20.64 -16.39 4.94
N ASN A 589 21.72 -15.73 5.37
CA ASN A 589 22.75 -16.35 6.23
C ASN A 589 22.32 -16.46 7.70
N ASN A 590 21.43 -15.58 8.17
CA ASN A 590 20.91 -15.62 9.53
C ASN A 590 19.45 -15.13 9.55
N ALA A 591 18.51 -16.03 9.85
CA ALA A 591 17.08 -15.72 9.80
C ALA A 591 16.63 -14.65 10.82
N ASN A 592 17.44 -14.43 11.88
CA ASN A 592 17.07 -13.66 13.07
C ASN A 592 17.79 -12.31 13.17
N LEU A 593 18.87 -12.07 12.43
CA LEU A 593 19.63 -10.83 12.49
C LEU A 593 19.97 -10.33 11.07
N PRO A 594 19.70 -9.06 10.75
CA PRO A 594 20.26 -8.39 9.58
C PRO A 594 21.79 -8.54 9.50
N THR A 595 22.35 -8.34 8.31
CA THR A 595 23.79 -8.30 8.08
C THR A 595 24.17 -6.90 7.63
N LEU A 596 25.27 -6.36 8.14
CA LEU A 596 25.79 -5.09 7.63
C LEU A 596 26.25 -5.23 6.18
N ASP A 597 25.67 -4.41 5.30
CA ASP A 597 26.05 -4.35 3.89
C ASP A 597 27.21 -3.37 3.68
N LEU A 598 28.41 -3.81 4.05
CA LEU A 598 29.63 -3.01 3.86
C LEU A 598 29.95 -2.74 2.38
N ALA A 599 29.44 -3.56 1.45
CA ALA A 599 29.59 -3.33 0.02
C ALA A 599 28.76 -2.12 -0.43
N SER A 600 27.50 -2.03 0.03
CA SER A 600 26.68 -0.83 -0.18
C SER A 600 27.31 0.42 0.43
N LEU A 601 27.90 0.33 1.62
CA LEU A 601 28.62 1.48 2.22
C LEU A 601 29.72 2.01 1.29
N ILE A 602 30.54 1.13 0.70
CA ILE A 602 31.57 1.51 -0.27
C ILE A 602 30.95 2.21 -1.48
N GLN A 603 29.85 1.66 -2.02
CA GLN A 603 29.15 2.26 -3.16
C GLN A 603 28.55 3.64 -2.83
N ILE A 604 27.92 3.79 -1.66
CA ILE A 604 27.38 5.07 -1.20
C ILE A 604 28.52 6.08 -1.05
N LYS A 605 29.62 5.74 -0.37
CA LYS A 605 30.77 6.64 -0.22
C LYS A 605 31.44 6.96 -1.56
N ALA A 606 31.39 6.07 -2.54
CA ALA A 606 31.93 6.33 -3.88
C ALA A 606 31.05 7.30 -4.66
N ASN A 607 29.73 7.09 -4.65
CA ASN A 607 28.80 7.72 -5.59
C ASN A 607 28.00 8.89 -4.99
N SER A 608 27.80 8.93 -3.68
CA SER A 608 27.02 9.96 -2.99
C SER A 608 27.92 10.97 -2.30
N HIS A 609 27.48 12.22 -2.27
CA HIS A 609 28.12 13.27 -1.48
C HIS A 609 27.57 13.35 -0.05
N LEU A 610 26.49 12.62 0.27
CA LEU A 610 25.83 12.70 1.56
C LEU A 610 26.64 11.99 2.66
N PRO A 611 26.58 12.48 3.92
CA PRO A 611 27.10 11.73 5.05
C PRO A 611 26.30 10.44 5.28
N ILE A 612 26.99 9.38 5.69
CA ILE A 612 26.38 8.10 6.05
C ILE A 612 26.85 7.63 7.42
N VAL A 613 25.89 7.27 8.27
CA VAL A 613 26.12 6.62 9.57
C VAL A 613 25.72 5.16 9.51
N ILE A 614 26.38 4.32 10.30
CA ILE A 614 26.05 2.90 10.41
C ILE A 614 25.44 2.62 11.77
N ASN A 615 24.34 1.86 11.79
CA ASN A 615 23.74 1.33 13.00
C ASN A 615 24.04 -0.19 13.11
N PRO A 616 25.13 -0.59 13.77
CA PRO A 616 25.52 -1.99 13.88
C PRO A 616 24.63 -2.81 14.83
N CYS A 617 23.81 -2.17 15.66
CA CYS A 617 23.16 -2.82 16.80
C CYS A 617 22.08 -3.85 16.43
N TYR A 618 21.62 -3.86 15.19
CA TYR A 618 20.70 -4.89 14.70
C TYR A 618 21.41 -6.07 14.04
N ALA A 619 22.68 -5.90 13.64
CA ALA A 619 23.38 -6.82 12.76
C ALA A 619 24.55 -7.56 13.41
N ILE A 620 25.00 -7.12 14.59
CA ILE A 620 26.27 -7.56 15.20
C ILE A 620 26.04 -7.89 16.68
N SER A 621 26.71 -8.92 17.19
CA SER A 621 26.73 -9.26 18.61
C SER A 621 27.64 -8.30 19.40
N GLU A 622 27.35 -8.08 20.68
CA GLU A 622 28.13 -7.17 21.54
C GLU A 622 29.64 -7.49 21.52
N ASP A 623 30.02 -8.78 21.56
CA ASP A 623 31.42 -9.24 21.54
C ASP A 623 32.21 -8.83 20.27
N THR A 624 31.52 -8.59 19.16
CA THR A 624 32.16 -8.28 17.86
C THR A 624 32.02 -6.81 17.47
N LEU A 625 31.31 -6.01 18.28
CA LEU A 625 31.04 -4.60 18.02
C LEU A 625 32.31 -3.72 17.88
N PRO A 626 33.38 -3.87 18.71
CA PRO A 626 34.60 -3.09 18.54
C PRO A 626 35.32 -3.37 17.21
N LEU A 627 35.52 -4.65 16.87
CA LEU A 627 36.19 -5.05 15.62
C LEU A 627 35.41 -4.58 14.38
N GLN A 628 34.08 -4.69 14.42
CA GLN A 628 33.24 -4.19 13.32
C GLN A 628 33.27 -2.66 13.23
N THR A 629 33.35 -1.96 14.36
CA THR A 629 33.53 -0.50 14.39
C THR A 629 34.82 -0.07 13.72
N GLN A 630 35.93 -0.77 13.99
CA GLN A 630 37.18 -0.54 13.25
C GLN A 630 36.98 -0.72 11.74
N GLY A 631 36.28 -1.78 11.32
CA GLY A 631 35.96 -2.02 9.91
C GLY A 631 35.13 -0.90 9.28
N ILE A 632 34.04 -0.50 9.92
CA ILE A 632 33.16 0.59 9.47
C ILE A 632 33.94 1.92 9.35
N LYS A 633 34.82 2.21 10.30
CA LYS A 633 35.69 3.39 10.29
C LYS A 633 36.68 3.36 9.12
N GLN A 634 37.31 2.22 8.86
CA GLN A 634 38.23 2.06 7.72
C GLN A 634 37.51 2.26 6.37
N LEU A 635 36.22 1.92 6.32
CA LEU A 635 35.35 2.19 5.17
C LEU A 635 34.82 3.63 5.10
N LYS A 636 35.27 4.50 6.00
CA LYS A 636 34.99 5.95 6.03
C LYS A 636 33.51 6.30 6.20
N ALA A 637 32.78 5.53 7.00
CA ALA A 637 31.49 6.00 7.51
C ALA A 637 31.69 7.29 8.32
N ASP A 638 30.70 8.18 8.26
CA ASP A 638 30.73 9.49 8.91
C ASP A 638 30.18 9.43 10.34
N GLY A 639 29.82 8.25 10.84
CA GLY A 639 29.38 8.08 12.23
C GLY A 639 28.75 6.74 12.55
N LEU A 640 28.36 6.59 13.82
CA LEU A 640 27.68 5.41 14.34
C LEU A 640 26.42 5.78 15.11
N VAL A 641 25.40 4.93 14.99
CA VAL A 641 24.22 4.92 15.88
C VAL A 641 24.32 3.69 16.77
N LEU A 642 24.27 3.87 18.10
CA LEU A 642 24.33 2.76 19.05
C LEU A 642 23.09 2.74 19.96
N ASN A 643 22.46 1.56 20.10
CA ASN A 643 21.28 1.37 20.94
C ASN A 643 21.65 1.40 22.44
N CYS A 644 20.91 2.18 23.20
CA CYS A 644 21.06 2.38 24.64
C CYS A 644 19.77 1.97 25.36
N SER A 645 19.89 1.09 26.36
CA SER A 645 18.77 0.79 27.26
C SER A 645 18.71 1.76 28.44
N LEU A 646 17.49 2.06 28.90
CA LEU A 646 17.24 2.80 30.14
C LEU A 646 17.12 1.87 31.36
N GLU A 647 17.02 0.56 31.18
CA GLU A 647 16.84 -0.42 32.27
C GLU A 647 18.19 -0.73 32.97
N GLU A 648 18.23 -0.68 34.31
CA GLU A 648 19.46 -0.78 35.11
C GLU A 648 20.08 -2.20 35.11
N ASP A 649 19.29 -3.26 34.94
CA ASP A 649 19.73 -4.67 35.09
C ASP A 649 20.69 -5.19 33.99
N LYS A 650 20.93 -4.42 32.93
CA LYS A 650 21.90 -4.73 31.84
C LYS A 650 22.93 -3.62 31.59
N ALA A 651 23.02 -2.63 32.47
CA ALA A 651 23.47 -1.29 32.11
C ALA A 651 24.98 -1.00 32.20
N HIS A 652 25.74 -1.71 33.04
CA HIS A 652 27.12 -1.29 33.34
C HIS A 652 28.12 -1.75 32.29
N ASP A 653 28.12 -3.04 31.94
CA ASP A 653 29.04 -3.61 30.95
C ASP A 653 28.75 -3.10 29.53
N ALA A 654 27.46 -2.93 29.19
CA ALA A 654 27.04 -2.38 27.90
C ALA A 654 27.50 -0.92 27.70
N LEU A 655 27.42 -0.06 28.72
CA LEU A 655 27.86 1.33 28.60
C LEU A 655 29.39 1.45 28.49
N ALA A 656 30.14 0.64 29.24
CA ALA A 656 31.59 0.62 29.16
C ALA A 656 32.08 0.22 27.76
N LEU A 657 31.47 -0.83 27.18
CA LEU A 657 31.70 -1.25 25.80
C LEU A 657 31.37 -0.13 24.80
N MET A 658 30.23 0.54 24.96
CA MET A 658 29.85 1.66 24.09
C MET A 658 30.83 2.83 24.19
N ALA A 659 31.31 3.17 25.38
CA ALA A 659 32.30 4.22 25.58
C ALA A 659 33.67 3.84 24.98
N GLU A 660 34.04 2.56 24.98
CA GLU A 660 35.20 2.06 24.24
C GLU A 660 35.03 2.24 22.73
N VAL A 661 33.90 1.78 22.18
CA VAL A 661 33.54 1.90 20.76
C VAL A 661 33.54 3.36 20.29
N VAL A 662 32.98 4.27 21.08
CA VAL A 662 32.96 5.70 20.75
C VAL A 662 34.37 6.32 20.81
N ARG A 663 35.19 5.95 21.80
CA ARG A 663 36.60 6.39 21.85
C ARG A 663 37.39 5.90 20.64
N GLU A 664 37.15 4.67 20.20
CA GLU A 664 37.76 4.11 19.01
C GLU A 664 37.29 4.81 17.72
N LEU A 665 36.00 5.15 17.65
CA LEU A 665 35.45 5.92 16.54
C LEU A 665 36.17 7.27 16.38
N TYR A 666 36.51 7.96 17.48
CA TYR A 666 37.23 9.25 17.46
C TYR A 666 38.76 9.18 17.41
N ARG A 667 39.39 8.03 17.69
CA ARG A 667 40.86 7.84 17.65
C ARG A 667 41.40 7.59 16.25
#